data_AF-A0A376EMK0-F1
#
_entry.id   AF-A0A376EMK0-F1
#
_cell.length_a   1.000
_cell.length_b   1.000
_cell.length_c   1.000
_cell.angle_alpha   90.00
_cell.angle_beta   90.00
_cell.angle_gamma   90.00
#
_symmetry.space_group_name_H-M   'P 1'
#
loop_
_entity.id
_entity.type
_entity.pdbx_description
1 polymer ?
#
loop_
_entity_poly.entity_id
_entity_poly.type
_entity_poly.pdbx_seq_one_letter_code
_entity_poly.pdbx_strand_id
1 'polypeptide(L)'
;MKFTNDFFSPSSTDSADDLVQLVDSYSLENVNYQKVTHWYHEANPVAMTDALCDGIIYRKRKGEYYALTSFLAGKPINIELFGAKGDSTTDDTQAFLKAADFVNRLYDFVSVDHNNPSEQFSLELQSVTLVGNSPVGYKITDTVLFKKPVNFMIDKIFYRGTSDKTALIFQNSFKNTITTNVSGTPVTNVSSDNYVGILLQGSQHCKMYLGASFFTKGIVCDANDSPGIFSGFAWNEIQLKSMQSNLDAFVITNSNNGWANANRVIGGEFGSFTGLLDASTVTRRRTFVKFEKDAASKGCNSWLFLNQSFEWGHDLDPWETLCFDFSAAPCYGISISEPRIEIKTGERIGVFHRGSEFNFNSNQIHYLTYFTDQDGIKYVGEKPIVLLDEDLSGDSKTNGSNSHFYVKNLEPFNEFSGLFPNADYDNQFCQIFKINDNNTNLWVQWHRYPQFVLFDENRNIITDSALLQAQIDLLDFRPQDYWIAPGITSDVKIIKIGAEDEGDYVNNMYFIPEAKYVGIIQRPYENARLKVMINRSDRGKIEKVKFLEIPEETYSTVDNPSGSNMVGFNFNTGEKFYNFNTHKTMVIKESGIGSALSGYTVDSVAGSRTFIVKTGDMSKLSLGTIFYINTAGGTVRFKIAGKAGNVITANIPSHVTVNDADITFPICTFDTY
;
A
#
# COMPACT_ATOMS: atom_id res chain seq x y z
N MET A 1 58.30 -24.69 0.88
CA MET A 1 57.44 -23.71 0.19
C MET A 1 57.90 -22.32 0.61
N LYS A 2 58.02 -21.36 -0.29
CA LYS A 2 58.65 -20.05 -0.02
C LYS A 2 57.59 -18.97 0.18
N PHE A 3 57.82 -18.05 1.11
CA PHE A 3 56.87 -16.97 1.36
C PHE A 3 56.94 -15.88 0.30
N THR A 4 55.80 -15.23 0.05
CA THR A 4 55.71 -14.16 -0.96
C THR A 4 56.69 -13.02 -0.69
N ASN A 5 56.88 -12.59 0.56
CA ASN A 5 57.82 -11.53 0.91
C ASN A 5 59.29 -11.94 0.72
N ASP A 6 59.62 -13.21 0.91
CA ASP A 6 60.97 -13.71 0.65
C ASP A 6 61.26 -13.80 -0.85
N PHE A 7 60.27 -14.20 -1.65
CA PHE A 7 60.41 -14.27 -3.11
C PHE A 7 60.51 -12.88 -3.72
N PHE A 8 59.59 -11.97 -3.40
CA PHE A 8 59.53 -10.61 -3.95
C PHE A 8 60.51 -9.63 -3.28
N SER A 9 61.28 -10.05 -2.28
CA SER A 9 62.34 -9.23 -1.68
C SER A 9 63.39 -8.82 -2.73
N PRO A 10 63.92 -7.58 -2.67
CA PRO A 10 65.05 -7.14 -3.51
C PRO A 10 66.29 -8.04 -3.41
N SER A 11 66.49 -8.71 -2.26
CA SER A 11 67.63 -9.59 -2.01
C SER A 11 67.41 -11.04 -2.45
N SER A 12 66.26 -11.38 -3.01
CA SER A 12 65.93 -12.75 -3.39
C SER A 12 66.80 -13.28 -4.52
N THR A 13 67.43 -14.43 -4.33
CA THR A 13 68.29 -15.09 -5.32
C THR A 13 67.56 -16.09 -6.21
N ASP A 14 66.27 -16.35 -5.99
CA ASP A 14 65.54 -17.37 -6.77
C ASP A 14 65.45 -17.00 -8.27
N SER A 15 65.23 -18.00 -9.11
CA SER A 15 64.91 -17.84 -10.52
C SER A 15 63.64 -17.00 -10.73
N ALA A 16 63.60 -16.27 -11.84
CA ALA A 16 62.45 -15.44 -12.25
C ALA A 16 61.56 -16.23 -13.22
N ASP A 17 60.99 -17.35 -12.73
CA ASP A 17 60.14 -18.23 -13.53
C ASP A 17 58.84 -17.52 -13.93
N ASP A 18 58.22 -17.97 -15.02
CA ASP A 18 56.98 -17.37 -15.56
C ASP A 18 55.75 -17.65 -14.68
N LEU A 19 55.77 -18.75 -13.92
CA LEU A 19 54.75 -19.09 -12.93
C LEU A 19 55.44 -19.54 -11.64
N VAL A 20 55.09 -18.91 -10.52
CA VAL A 20 55.67 -19.23 -9.21
C VAL A 20 54.59 -19.57 -8.21
N GLN A 21 54.83 -20.64 -7.44
CA GLN A 21 53.96 -21.10 -6.37
C GLN A 21 54.58 -20.74 -5.02
N LEU A 22 53.85 -19.96 -4.23
CA LEU A 22 54.32 -19.34 -3.00
C LEU A 22 53.31 -19.56 -1.88
N VAL A 23 53.73 -19.28 -0.65
CA VAL A 23 52.83 -19.13 0.50
C VAL A 23 52.68 -17.65 0.79
N ASP A 24 51.46 -17.15 0.89
CA ASP A 24 51.28 -15.75 1.23
C ASP A 24 51.82 -15.45 2.63
N SER A 25 52.50 -14.32 2.77
CA SER A 25 53.20 -13.97 4.01
C SER A 25 52.26 -13.47 5.10
N TYR A 26 51.01 -13.14 4.75
CA TYR A 26 50.00 -12.66 5.68
C TYR A 26 48.95 -13.72 5.98
N SER A 27 48.32 -14.29 4.95
CA SER A 27 47.24 -15.28 5.10
C SER A 27 47.74 -16.71 5.32
N LEU A 28 49.02 -16.99 5.00
CA LEU A 28 49.62 -18.33 5.02
C LEU A 28 48.98 -19.30 4.00
N GLU A 29 48.19 -18.80 3.06
CA GLU A 29 47.57 -19.60 2.00
C GLU A 29 48.52 -19.82 0.83
N ASN A 30 48.30 -20.91 0.08
CA ASN A 30 49.04 -21.14 -1.16
C ASN A 30 48.54 -20.19 -2.24
N VAL A 31 49.46 -19.42 -2.82
CA VAL A 31 49.18 -18.44 -3.88
C VAL A 31 50.12 -18.64 -5.05
N ASN A 32 49.60 -18.37 -6.25
CA ASN A 32 50.36 -18.49 -7.49
C ASN A 32 50.45 -17.12 -8.16
N TYR A 33 51.63 -16.78 -8.65
CA TYR A 33 51.84 -15.56 -9.43
C TYR A 33 52.37 -15.90 -10.81
N GLN A 34 51.83 -15.24 -11.83
CA GLN A 34 52.36 -15.35 -13.20
C GLN A 34 53.02 -14.05 -13.63
N LYS A 35 54.09 -14.15 -14.41
CA LYS A 35 54.76 -13.00 -15.01
C LYS A 35 53.79 -12.33 -16.00
N VAL A 36 53.74 -11.00 -15.98
CA VAL A 36 52.87 -10.18 -16.84
C VAL A 36 53.62 -8.98 -17.39
N THR A 37 53.32 -8.60 -18.63
CA THR A 37 53.86 -7.38 -19.27
C THR A 37 52.82 -6.27 -19.38
N HIS A 38 51.54 -6.63 -19.25
CA HIS A 38 50.42 -5.71 -19.30
C HIS A 38 49.54 -5.90 -18.06
N TRP A 39 48.89 -4.82 -17.66
CA TRP A 39 47.89 -4.82 -16.63
C TRP A 39 46.62 -5.54 -17.09
N TYR A 40 45.75 -5.95 -16.16
CA TYR A 40 44.53 -6.72 -16.48
C TYR A 40 43.50 -5.86 -17.21
N HIS A 41 43.70 -5.73 -18.52
CA HIS A 41 42.87 -4.95 -19.43
C HIS A 41 42.93 -5.55 -20.84
N GLU A 42 41.92 -6.32 -21.25
CA GLU A 42 41.94 -7.06 -22.52
C GLU A 42 41.58 -6.20 -23.74
N ALA A 43 40.72 -5.19 -23.58
CA ALA A 43 40.27 -4.34 -24.69
C ALA A 43 41.33 -3.32 -25.16
N ASN A 44 42.26 -2.94 -24.27
CA ASN A 44 43.36 -2.02 -24.57
C ASN A 44 44.51 -2.21 -23.54
N PRO A 45 45.40 -3.20 -23.72
CA PRO A 45 46.32 -3.61 -22.67
C PRO A 45 47.29 -2.48 -22.29
N VAL A 46 47.23 -2.05 -21.02
CA VAL A 46 48.12 -1.02 -20.48
C VAL A 46 49.43 -1.68 -20.05
N ALA A 47 50.57 -1.16 -20.52
CA ALA A 47 51.87 -1.70 -20.13
C ALA A 47 52.07 -1.60 -18.61
N MET A 48 52.62 -2.66 -18.00
CA MET A 48 52.91 -2.66 -16.57
C MET A 48 53.98 -1.62 -16.22
N THR A 49 53.76 -0.90 -15.12
CA THR A 49 54.71 0.04 -14.51
C THR A 49 54.71 -0.15 -13.00
N ASP A 50 55.75 0.35 -12.32
CA ASP A 50 55.85 0.33 -10.86
C ASP A 50 54.64 0.96 -10.17
N ALA A 51 54.03 1.98 -10.79
CA ALA A 51 52.85 2.67 -10.26
C ALA A 51 51.58 1.77 -10.20
N LEU A 52 51.54 0.71 -11.02
CA LEU A 52 50.45 -0.26 -11.06
C LEU A 52 50.67 -1.44 -10.10
N CYS A 53 51.81 -1.50 -9.41
CA CYS A 53 52.06 -2.49 -8.37
C CYS A 53 51.41 -2.06 -7.05
N ASP A 54 50.40 -2.79 -6.60
CA ASP A 54 49.82 -2.62 -5.26
C ASP A 54 50.59 -3.38 -4.16
N GLY A 55 51.57 -4.20 -4.56
CA GLY A 55 52.43 -4.97 -3.65
C GLY A 55 51.81 -6.28 -3.16
N ILE A 56 50.56 -6.58 -3.54
CA ILE A 56 49.81 -7.78 -3.16
C ILE A 56 49.33 -8.52 -4.41
N ILE A 57 48.43 -7.94 -5.21
CA ILE A 57 47.92 -8.52 -6.46
C ILE A 57 48.96 -8.40 -7.56
N TYR A 58 49.49 -7.18 -7.77
CA TYR A 58 50.57 -6.88 -8.68
C TYR A 58 51.86 -6.57 -7.93
N ARG A 59 52.92 -7.29 -8.27
CA ARG A 59 54.22 -7.18 -7.59
C ARG A 59 55.36 -7.11 -8.61
N LYS A 60 56.40 -6.35 -8.27
CA LYS A 60 57.63 -6.25 -9.07
C LYS A 60 58.76 -7.05 -8.44
N ARG A 61 59.59 -7.67 -9.28
CA ARG A 61 60.84 -8.33 -8.89
C ARG A 61 61.87 -8.23 -10.00
N LYS A 62 63.07 -7.70 -9.71
CA LYS A 62 64.20 -7.62 -10.66
C LYS A 62 63.84 -7.06 -12.05
N GLY A 63 62.96 -6.06 -12.09
CA GLY A 63 62.50 -5.43 -13.35
C GLY A 63 61.33 -6.14 -14.04
N GLU A 64 60.89 -7.29 -13.51
CA GLU A 64 59.76 -8.07 -14.01
C GLU A 64 58.53 -7.87 -13.14
N TYR A 65 57.34 -7.99 -13.73
CA TYR A 65 56.07 -7.84 -13.03
C TYR A 65 55.34 -9.17 -12.95
N TYR A 66 54.63 -9.36 -11.84
CA TYR A 66 53.91 -10.56 -11.52
C TYR A 66 52.51 -10.19 -11.05
N ALA A 67 51.53 -11.02 -11.42
CA ALA A 67 50.14 -10.85 -11.03
C ALA A 67 49.61 -12.14 -10.41
N LEU A 68 48.81 -11.99 -9.36
CA LEU A 68 48.16 -13.10 -8.67
C LEU A 68 47.19 -13.82 -9.63
N THR A 69 47.39 -15.12 -9.84
CA THR A 69 46.65 -15.85 -10.87
C THR A 69 45.18 -16.05 -10.53
N SER A 70 44.80 -16.05 -9.25
CA SER A 70 43.39 -16.09 -8.85
C SER A 70 42.65 -14.85 -9.33
N PHE A 71 43.26 -13.67 -9.22
CA PHE A 71 42.69 -12.42 -9.73
C PHE A 71 42.52 -12.47 -11.25
N LEU A 72 43.56 -12.90 -11.98
CA LEU A 72 43.50 -13.01 -13.44
C LEU A 72 42.46 -14.03 -13.93
N ALA A 73 42.20 -15.07 -13.12
CA ALA A 73 41.18 -16.06 -13.38
C ALA A 73 39.76 -15.62 -12.93
N GLY A 74 39.59 -14.37 -12.48
CA GLY A 74 38.30 -13.85 -12.00
C GLY A 74 37.81 -14.51 -10.71
N LYS A 75 38.69 -15.15 -9.94
CA LYS A 75 38.34 -15.82 -8.69
C LYS A 75 38.27 -14.83 -7.51
N PRO A 76 37.52 -15.15 -6.45
CA PRO A 76 37.51 -14.35 -5.23
C PRO A 76 38.91 -14.16 -4.63
N ILE A 77 39.14 -12.98 -4.06
CA ILE A 77 40.37 -12.57 -3.43
C ILE A 77 40.11 -12.38 -1.93
N ASN A 78 40.88 -13.10 -1.11
CA ASN A 78 40.77 -13.03 0.34
C ASN A 78 41.32 -11.69 0.85
N ILE A 79 40.58 -11.03 1.74
CA ILE A 79 41.01 -9.77 2.36
C ILE A 79 42.28 -9.95 3.22
N GLU A 80 42.52 -11.16 3.70
CA GLU A 80 43.72 -11.57 4.45
C GLU A 80 45.01 -11.42 3.63
N LEU A 81 44.94 -11.54 2.29
CA LEU A 81 46.10 -11.27 1.42
C LEU A 81 46.58 -9.82 1.52
N PHE A 82 45.69 -8.90 1.91
CA PHE A 82 46.02 -7.50 2.16
C PHE A 82 46.58 -7.24 3.56
N GLY A 83 46.69 -8.26 4.39
CA GLY A 83 47.24 -8.19 5.74
C GLY A 83 46.21 -8.26 6.87
N ALA A 84 44.92 -8.45 6.55
CA ALA A 84 43.88 -8.55 7.56
C ALA A 84 44.08 -9.80 8.44
N LYS A 85 43.83 -9.66 9.74
CA LYS A 85 43.87 -10.74 10.73
C LYS A 85 42.50 -11.32 10.99
N GLY A 86 41.47 -10.48 11.04
CA GLY A 86 40.12 -10.95 11.30
C GLY A 86 39.97 -11.63 12.66
N ASP A 87 40.66 -11.16 13.68
CA ASP A 87 40.57 -11.67 15.05
C ASP A 87 39.67 -10.78 15.93
N SER A 88 38.92 -9.84 15.31
CA SER A 88 38.11 -8.78 15.94
C SER A 88 38.83 -7.81 16.88
N THR A 89 40.15 -7.96 17.07
CA THR A 89 40.93 -7.24 18.08
C THR A 89 41.99 -6.36 17.44
N THR A 90 42.75 -6.95 16.52
CA THR A 90 43.74 -6.29 15.67
C THR A 90 43.03 -5.31 14.74
N ASP A 91 43.59 -4.12 14.60
CA ASP A 91 43.08 -3.12 13.66
C ASP A 91 43.44 -3.51 12.22
N ASP A 92 42.42 -3.94 11.47
CA ASP A 92 42.51 -4.39 10.08
C ASP A 92 42.33 -3.24 9.07
N THR A 93 42.17 -1.99 9.53
CA THR A 93 41.86 -0.83 8.67
C THR A 93 42.81 -0.72 7.47
N GLN A 94 44.12 -0.86 7.70
CA GLN A 94 45.10 -0.75 6.62
C GLN A 94 44.96 -1.84 5.55
N ALA A 95 44.53 -3.05 5.91
CA ALA A 95 44.29 -4.10 4.93
C ALA A 95 43.08 -3.77 4.05
N PHE A 96 41.99 -3.29 4.66
CA PHE A 96 40.80 -2.85 3.93
C PHE A 96 41.07 -1.64 3.04
N LEU A 97 41.86 -0.66 3.51
CA LEU A 97 42.25 0.49 2.70
C LEU A 97 43.11 0.09 1.49
N LYS A 98 44.03 -0.87 1.63
CA LYS A 98 44.80 -1.40 0.49
C LYS A 98 43.92 -2.15 -0.51
N ALA A 99 42.95 -2.93 -0.03
CA ALA A 99 41.99 -3.60 -0.91
C ALA A 99 41.11 -2.61 -1.66
N ALA A 100 40.62 -1.57 -0.98
CA ALA A 100 39.89 -0.48 -1.59
C ALA A 100 40.74 0.29 -2.61
N ASP A 101 42.00 0.61 -2.29
CA ASP A 101 42.93 1.26 -3.22
C ASP A 101 43.23 0.42 -4.47
N PHE A 102 43.34 -0.90 -4.31
CA PHE A 102 43.45 -1.82 -5.45
C PHE A 102 42.21 -1.74 -6.35
N VAL A 103 41.01 -1.92 -5.79
CA VAL A 103 39.75 -1.87 -6.54
C VAL A 103 39.56 -0.51 -7.20
N ASN A 104 39.81 0.58 -6.47
CA ASN A 104 39.61 1.95 -6.95
C ASN A 104 40.57 2.37 -8.06
N ARG A 105 41.71 1.67 -8.21
CA ARG A 105 42.63 1.94 -9.31
C ARG A 105 42.20 1.28 -10.61
N LEU A 106 41.47 0.17 -10.57
CA LEU A 106 40.98 -0.57 -11.76
C LEU A 106 40.31 0.39 -12.75
N TYR A 107 40.44 0.20 -14.06
CA TYR A 107 39.85 1.13 -15.03
C TYR A 107 38.32 1.09 -15.00
N ASP A 108 37.70 2.26 -15.25
CA ASP A 108 36.26 2.32 -15.57
C ASP A 108 36.09 1.72 -16.96
N PHE A 109 35.26 0.70 -17.09
CA PHE A 109 35.00 0.10 -18.38
C PHE A 109 34.27 1.10 -19.29
N VAL A 110 34.75 1.20 -20.53
CA VAL A 110 34.15 2.01 -21.59
C VAL A 110 33.75 1.07 -22.72
N SER A 111 32.49 1.12 -23.15
CA SER A 111 32.05 0.48 -24.40
C SER A 111 32.81 1.03 -25.60
N VAL A 112 33.04 0.18 -26.61
CA VAL A 112 33.72 0.55 -27.86
C VAL A 112 32.80 1.34 -28.82
N ASP A 113 31.50 1.50 -28.53
CA ASP A 113 30.56 2.23 -29.39
C ASP A 113 30.21 3.62 -28.83
N HIS A 114 30.87 4.64 -29.38
CA HIS A 114 30.70 6.05 -29.04
C HIS A 114 29.31 6.62 -29.39
N ASN A 115 28.44 5.86 -30.07
CA ASN A 115 27.13 6.35 -30.55
C ASN A 115 25.92 5.73 -29.82
N ASN A 116 26.12 4.82 -28.87
CA ASN A 116 25.03 4.20 -28.12
C ASN A 116 24.98 4.70 -26.66
N PRO A 117 24.08 5.64 -26.32
CA PRO A 117 23.99 6.21 -24.98
C PRO A 117 23.51 5.21 -23.91
N SER A 118 23.00 4.05 -24.32
CA SER A 118 22.57 2.97 -23.41
C SER A 118 23.72 2.01 -23.04
N GLU A 119 24.87 2.11 -23.71
CA GLU A 119 26.02 1.20 -23.56
C GLU A 119 27.24 1.83 -22.87
N GLN A 120 27.15 3.06 -22.35
CA GLN A 120 28.25 3.71 -21.61
C GLN A 120 28.60 3.09 -20.24
N PHE A 121 28.00 1.93 -19.88
CA PHE A 121 28.17 1.26 -18.57
C PHE A 121 28.55 -0.23 -18.70
N SER A 122 29.43 -0.57 -19.64
CA SER A 122 30.14 -1.85 -19.59
C SER A 122 30.80 -1.94 -18.21
N LEU A 123 30.62 -3.00 -17.40
CA LEU A 123 31.38 -3.33 -16.16
C LEU A 123 31.29 -4.83 -15.81
N GLU A 124 30.62 -5.63 -16.65
CA GLU A 124 30.26 -7.03 -16.35
C GLU A 124 31.45 -8.00 -16.28
N LEU A 125 32.66 -7.59 -16.68
CA LEU A 125 33.83 -8.48 -16.69
C LEU A 125 34.91 -8.18 -15.61
N GLN A 126 34.78 -7.17 -14.74
CA GLN A 126 35.82 -6.90 -13.70
C GLN A 126 35.30 -6.43 -12.33
N SER A 127 34.08 -6.82 -11.92
CA SER A 127 33.74 -6.67 -10.51
C SER A 127 34.58 -7.62 -9.67
N VAL A 128 35.63 -7.10 -9.04
CA VAL A 128 36.48 -7.89 -8.13
C VAL A 128 35.61 -8.44 -7.02
N THR A 129 35.81 -9.72 -6.72
CA THR A 129 35.15 -10.34 -5.58
C THR A 129 36.11 -10.38 -4.40
N LEU A 130 35.83 -9.57 -3.40
CA LEU A 130 36.53 -9.60 -2.11
C LEU A 130 35.74 -10.49 -1.15
N VAL A 131 36.42 -11.46 -0.55
CA VAL A 131 35.86 -12.36 0.46
C VAL A 131 36.67 -12.26 1.75
N GLY A 132 36.03 -12.55 2.87
CA GLY A 132 36.70 -12.65 4.18
C GLY A 132 36.45 -14.02 4.78
N ASN A 133 37.53 -14.69 5.17
CA ASN A 133 37.47 -16.06 5.69
C ASN A 133 37.36 -16.12 7.21
N SER A 134 37.44 -14.98 7.90
CA SER A 134 37.40 -14.95 9.36
C SER A 134 36.02 -15.38 9.89
N PRO A 135 35.97 -16.38 10.80
CA PRO A 135 34.74 -16.73 11.50
C PRO A 135 34.37 -15.73 12.61
N VAL A 136 35.33 -14.93 13.06
CA VAL A 136 35.19 -13.99 14.18
C VAL A 136 34.80 -12.60 13.69
N GLY A 137 35.47 -12.08 12.66
CA GLY A 137 35.24 -10.78 12.04
C GLY A 137 36.43 -9.83 12.13
N TYR A 138 36.31 -8.70 11.45
CA TYR A 138 37.39 -7.72 11.25
C TYR A 138 37.10 -6.43 12.01
N LYS A 139 38.11 -5.86 12.65
CA LYS A 139 37.98 -4.55 13.30
C LYS A 139 38.55 -3.48 12.39
N ILE A 140 37.77 -2.43 12.14
CA ILE A 140 38.23 -1.23 11.42
C ILE A 140 37.97 0.02 12.26
N THR A 141 38.76 1.05 12.08
CA THR A 141 38.69 2.31 12.85
C THR A 141 38.58 3.54 11.96
N ASP A 142 38.61 3.39 10.65
CA ASP A 142 38.45 4.49 9.69
C ASP A 142 37.53 4.07 8.53
N THR A 143 37.07 5.06 7.77
CA THR A 143 36.17 4.86 6.63
C THR A 143 36.86 4.07 5.52
N VAL A 144 36.20 3.01 5.03
CA VAL A 144 36.63 2.27 3.84
C VAL A 144 35.71 2.64 2.67
N LEU A 145 36.29 3.23 1.62
CA LEU A 145 35.55 3.71 0.44
C LEU A 145 35.93 2.91 -0.80
N PHE A 146 34.95 2.20 -1.37
CA PHE A 146 35.02 1.64 -2.72
C PHE A 146 34.31 2.59 -3.68
N LYS A 147 35.08 3.31 -4.49
CA LYS A 147 34.59 4.23 -5.54
C LYS A 147 34.11 3.50 -6.78
N LYS A 148 34.59 2.26 -6.98
CA LYS A 148 34.32 1.42 -8.14
C LYS A 148 33.54 0.16 -7.74
N PRO A 149 32.79 -0.44 -8.67
CA PRO A 149 32.05 -1.69 -8.42
C PRO A 149 32.91 -2.78 -7.78
N VAL A 150 32.36 -3.42 -6.76
CA VAL A 150 33.00 -4.54 -6.06
C VAL A 150 31.94 -5.51 -5.60
N ASN A 151 32.20 -6.81 -5.78
CA ASN A 151 31.47 -7.83 -5.06
C ASN A 151 32.13 -7.97 -3.68
N PHE A 152 31.39 -7.66 -2.62
CA PHE A 152 31.94 -7.59 -1.27
C PHE A 152 31.25 -8.61 -0.39
N MET A 153 31.95 -9.68 -0.02
CA MET A 153 31.41 -10.83 0.71
C MET A 153 32.18 -11.00 2.03
N ILE A 154 32.08 -10.00 2.90
CA ILE A 154 32.74 -9.97 4.20
C ILE A 154 31.67 -9.68 5.26
N ASP A 155 31.32 -10.70 6.03
CA ASP A 155 30.08 -10.68 6.81
C ASP A 155 30.19 -9.95 8.16
N LYS A 156 31.30 -10.04 8.89
CA LYS A 156 31.38 -9.52 10.27
C LYS A 156 32.43 -8.42 10.38
N ILE A 157 31.98 -7.17 10.50
CA ILE A 157 32.84 -6.01 10.65
C ILE A 157 32.48 -5.24 11.93
N PHE A 158 33.50 -4.91 12.71
CA PHE A 158 33.41 -4.14 13.94
C PHE A 158 34.03 -2.76 13.71
N TYR A 159 33.19 -1.75 13.55
CA TYR A 159 33.65 -0.37 13.43
C TYR A 159 33.93 0.21 14.83
N ARG A 160 35.18 0.58 15.08
CA ARG A 160 35.68 1.15 16.34
C ARG A 160 36.37 2.51 16.11
N GLY A 161 35.97 3.21 15.04
CA GLY A 161 36.39 4.57 14.76
C GLY A 161 35.57 5.62 15.52
N THR A 162 35.74 6.88 15.13
CA THR A 162 35.01 8.01 15.72
C THR A 162 33.53 8.00 15.33
N SER A 163 32.66 8.45 16.24
CA SER A 163 31.20 8.48 16.06
C SER A 163 30.71 9.66 15.21
N ASP A 164 31.47 10.03 14.18
CA ASP A 164 31.21 11.13 13.25
C ASP A 164 31.61 10.81 11.80
N LYS A 165 31.90 9.53 11.53
CA LYS A 165 32.32 9.03 10.23
C LYS A 165 31.51 7.81 9.81
N THR A 166 31.39 7.64 8.50
CA THR A 166 30.82 6.43 7.89
C THR A 166 31.82 5.28 7.97
N ALA A 167 31.39 4.06 8.30
CA ALA A 167 32.27 2.91 8.34
C ALA A 167 32.60 2.37 6.92
N LEU A 168 31.58 2.03 6.14
CA LEU A 168 31.73 1.52 4.77
C LEU A 168 30.98 2.38 3.76
N ILE A 169 31.64 2.74 2.66
CA ILE A 169 31.03 3.44 1.53
C ILE A 169 31.24 2.63 0.26
N PHE A 170 30.15 2.31 -0.44
CA PHE A 170 30.18 1.75 -1.79
C PHE A 170 29.56 2.76 -2.75
N GLN A 171 30.33 3.20 -3.72
CA GLN A 171 29.86 4.05 -4.81
C GLN A 171 29.81 3.24 -6.10
N ASN A 172 28.95 3.65 -7.02
CA ASN A 172 28.93 3.13 -8.38
C ASN A 172 28.77 1.61 -8.42
N SER A 173 27.90 1.05 -7.58
CA SER A 173 27.65 -0.39 -7.60
C SER A 173 26.70 -0.71 -8.76
N PHE A 174 27.09 -1.61 -9.64
CA PHE A 174 26.27 -2.04 -10.78
C PHE A 174 26.34 -3.56 -10.92
N LYS A 175 25.19 -4.23 -10.79
CA LYS A 175 25.10 -5.70 -10.81
C LYS A 175 26.01 -6.40 -9.79
N ASN A 176 26.37 -5.72 -8.70
CA ASN A 176 27.22 -6.27 -7.66
C ASN A 176 26.44 -7.10 -6.64
N THR A 177 27.16 -8.01 -5.98
CA THR A 177 26.71 -8.69 -4.76
C THR A 177 27.43 -8.12 -3.54
N ILE A 178 26.69 -7.57 -2.58
CA ILE A 178 27.24 -7.00 -1.35
C ILE A 178 26.62 -7.71 -0.15
N THR A 179 27.41 -8.49 0.57
CA THR A 179 27.03 -9.19 1.80
C THR A 179 27.92 -8.72 2.94
N THR A 180 27.35 -8.02 3.91
CA THR A 180 28.07 -7.51 5.07
C THR A 180 27.16 -7.25 6.27
N ASN A 181 27.70 -7.29 7.48
CA ASN A 181 27.08 -6.87 8.73
C ASN A 181 28.10 -6.04 9.52
N VAL A 182 27.77 -4.77 9.74
CA VAL A 182 28.65 -3.81 10.43
C VAL A 182 28.09 -3.48 11.80
N SER A 183 28.91 -3.55 12.84
CA SER A 183 28.52 -3.11 14.19
C SER A 183 29.39 -1.94 14.65
N GLY A 184 28.74 -0.84 14.99
CA GLY A 184 29.36 0.31 15.64
C GLY A 184 29.74 0.00 17.08
N THR A 185 30.24 1.02 17.77
CA THR A 185 30.36 0.97 19.22
C THR A 185 28.98 1.28 19.80
N PRO A 186 28.41 0.42 20.65
CA PRO A 186 27.22 0.75 21.44
C PRO A 186 27.39 2.12 22.12
N VAL A 187 26.63 3.11 21.68
CA VAL A 187 26.63 4.47 22.26
C VAL A 187 25.23 4.85 22.66
N THR A 188 25.14 5.59 23.77
CA THR A 188 23.89 6.12 24.28
C THR A 188 23.52 7.46 23.65
N ASN A 189 24.53 8.19 23.18
CA ASN A 189 24.39 9.51 22.54
C ASN A 189 24.77 9.41 21.06
N VAL A 190 23.84 9.84 20.19
CA VAL A 190 23.99 9.89 18.73
C VAL A 190 23.94 11.33 18.26
N SER A 191 25.10 12.01 18.29
CA SER A 191 25.20 13.45 18.02
C SER A 191 25.50 13.80 16.56
N SER A 192 25.96 12.84 15.75
CA SER A 192 26.39 13.09 14.36
C SER A 192 25.62 12.24 13.38
N ASP A 193 25.03 12.89 12.37
CA ASP A 193 24.37 12.24 11.23
C ASP A 193 25.36 11.54 10.28
N ASN A 194 26.65 11.84 10.40
CA ASN A 194 27.70 11.17 9.64
C ASN A 194 28.13 9.83 10.26
N TYR A 195 27.63 9.48 11.45
CA TYR A 195 27.90 8.17 12.03
C TYR A 195 27.02 7.10 11.38
N VAL A 196 27.48 6.65 10.21
CA VAL A 196 26.76 5.74 9.31
C VAL A 196 27.45 4.37 9.26
N GLY A 197 26.69 3.29 9.35
CA GLY A 197 27.25 1.94 9.20
C GLY A 197 27.63 1.63 7.76
N ILE A 198 26.65 1.70 6.86
CA ILE A 198 26.85 1.39 5.43
C ILE A 198 26.20 2.50 4.61
N LEU A 199 26.97 3.12 3.71
CA LEU A 199 26.49 4.08 2.72
C LEU A 199 26.64 3.51 1.32
N LEU A 200 25.54 3.43 0.58
CA LEU A 200 25.48 3.00 -0.81
C LEU A 200 25.09 4.20 -1.67
N GLN A 201 25.98 4.65 -2.55
CA GLN A 201 25.74 5.82 -3.42
C GLN A 201 25.76 5.40 -4.89
N GLY A 202 24.69 5.70 -5.63
CA GLY A 202 24.66 5.36 -7.05
C GLY A 202 24.69 3.85 -7.30
N SER A 203 23.72 3.11 -6.74
CA SER A 203 23.66 1.65 -6.90
C SER A 203 22.51 1.23 -7.79
N GLN A 204 22.79 0.38 -8.77
CA GLN A 204 21.78 -0.14 -9.69
C GLN A 204 21.91 -1.65 -9.92
N HIS A 205 20.77 -2.34 -10.03
CA HIS A 205 20.70 -3.78 -10.33
C HIS A 205 21.49 -4.69 -9.37
N CYS A 206 21.77 -4.24 -8.15
CA CYS A 206 22.58 -4.99 -7.20
C CYS A 206 21.73 -5.98 -6.38
N LYS A 207 22.41 -7.00 -5.85
CA LYS A 207 21.89 -7.91 -4.83
C LYS A 207 22.64 -7.69 -3.53
N MET A 208 21.92 -7.40 -2.46
CA MET A 208 22.55 -6.99 -1.21
C MET A 208 21.99 -7.79 -0.03
N TYR A 209 22.86 -8.22 0.88
CA TYR A 209 22.49 -8.83 2.16
C TYR A 209 23.17 -8.10 3.31
N LEU A 210 22.46 -7.15 3.92
CA LEU A 210 23.06 -6.07 4.71
C LEU A 210 22.53 -6.04 6.14
N GLY A 211 23.41 -5.72 7.08
CA GLY A 211 23.06 -5.36 8.45
C GLY A 211 23.97 -4.25 8.97
N ALA A 212 23.41 -3.33 9.75
CA ALA A 212 24.17 -2.32 10.45
C ALA A 212 23.52 -2.03 11.81
N SER A 213 24.29 -2.05 12.89
CA SER A 213 23.77 -1.83 14.25
C SER A 213 24.64 -0.85 15.05
N PHE A 214 24.04 -0.14 15.99
CA PHE A 214 24.69 0.84 16.87
C PHE A 214 25.24 2.09 16.16
N PHE A 215 24.51 2.59 15.16
CA PHE A 215 24.86 3.81 14.42
C PHE A 215 23.78 4.90 14.58
N THR A 216 24.11 6.14 14.26
CA THR A 216 23.06 7.15 14.04
C THR A 216 22.21 6.74 12.84
N LYS A 217 22.85 6.38 11.72
CA LYS A 217 22.18 5.79 10.56
C LYS A 217 22.75 4.41 10.26
N GLY A 218 21.92 3.37 10.25
CA GLY A 218 22.38 2.01 9.99
C GLY A 218 22.85 1.85 8.54
N ILE A 219 21.88 1.80 7.62
CA ILE A 219 22.11 1.68 6.18
C ILE A 219 21.51 2.91 5.50
N VAL A 220 22.29 3.54 4.61
CA VAL A 220 21.86 4.67 3.80
C VAL A 220 21.95 4.31 2.33
N CYS A 221 20.80 4.34 1.64
CA CYS A 221 20.69 4.23 0.18
C CYS A 221 20.57 5.64 -0.41
N ASP A 222 21.68 6.19 -0.89
CA ASP A 222 21.77 7.53 -1.46
C ASP A 222 21.63 7.49 -2.99
N ALA A 223 20.45 7.88 -3.46
CA ALA A 223 20.20 8.20 -4.85
C ALA A 223 20.81 9.55 -5.17
N ASN A 224 21.90 9.54 -5.94
CA ASN A 224 22.72 10.72 -6.18
C ASN A 224 22.95 10.91 -7.68
N ASP A 225 22.86 12.14 -8.19
CA ASP A 225 23.15 12.49 -9.60
C ASP A 225 24.40 13.39 -9.73
N SER A 226 25.30 13.33 -8.74
CA SER A 226 26.58 14.04 -8.82
C SER A 226 27.46 13.47 -9.94
N PRO A 227 28.25 14.32 -10.64
CA PRO A 227 29.23 13.84 -11.61
C PRO A 227 30.18 12.80 -11.01
N GLY A 228 30.33 11.67 -11.71
CA GLY A 228 31.17 10.54 -11.27
C GLY A 228 30.48 9.54 -10.34
N ILE A 229 29.20 9.75 -10.03
CA ILE A 229 28.33 8.77 -9.36
C ILE A 229 27.28 8.27 -10.37
N PHE A 230 26.93 6.98 -10.34
CA PHE A 230 25.80 6.48 -11.12
C PHE A 230 24.52 7.18 -10.68
N SER A 231 23.81 7.75 -11.65
CA SER A 231 22.61 8.53 -11.40
C SER A 231 21.53 7.68 -10.70
N GLY A 232 21.18 8.08 -9.48
CA GLY A 232 20.07 7.50 -8.72
C GLY A 232 20.39 6.21 -7.95
N PHE A 233 19.36 5.52 -7.49
CA PHE A 233 19.46 4.27 -6.75
C PHE A 233 18.27 3.39 -7.12
N ALA A 234 18.48 2.41 -8.00
CA ALA A 234 17.35 1.74 -8.64
C ALA A 234 17.52 0.27 -9.02
N TRP A 235 16.40 -0.45 -9.08
CA TRP A 235 16.33 -1.86 -9.49
C TRP A 235 17.16 -2.81 -8.62
N ASN A 236 17.38 -2.46 -7.35
CA ASN A 236 18.13 -3.28 -6.41
C ASN A 236 17.22 -4.26 -5.65
N GLU A 237 17.80 -5.40 -5.28
CA GLU A 237 17.23 -6.33 -4.31
C GLU A 237 18.06 -6.29 -3.03
N ILE A 238 17.44 -5.85 -1.94
CA ILE A 238 18.08 -5.62 -0.66
C ILE A 238 17.45 -6.54 0.37
N GLN A 239 18.16 -7.57 0.80
CA GLN A 239 17.80 -8.37 1.93
C GLN A 239 18.43 -7.79 3.19
N LEU A 240 17.61 -7.49 4.20
CA LEU A 240 18.07 -6.93 5.46
C LEU A 240 18.24 -8.02 6.52
N LYS A 241 19.28 -7.88 7.34
CA LYS A 241 19.55 -8.64 8.56
C LYS A 241 18.86 -7.98 9.76
N SER A 242 18.97 -8.60 10.93
CA SER A 242 18.60 -7.95 12.20
C SER A 242 19.50 -6.73 12.46
N MET A 243 18.90 -5.63 12.86
CA MET A 243 19.52 -4.34 13.11
C MET A 243 19.06 -3.79 14.45
N GLN A 244 20.03 -3.37 15.26
CA GLN A 244 19.81 -3.05 16.65
C GLN A 244 20.25 -1.62 16.96
N SER A 245 19.41 -0.93 17.75
CA SER A 245 19.75 0.31 18.45
C SER A 245 20.32 1.42 17.55
N ASN A 246 19.90 1.47 16.28
CA ASN A 246 20.13 2.64 15.42
C ASN A 246 19.09 3.72 15.73
N LEU A 247 19.45 5.00 15.53
CA LEU A 247 18.46 6.09 15.54
C LEU A 247 17.58 6.06 14.29
N ASP A 248 18.20 5.97 13.11
CA ASP A 248 17.53 5.75 11.83
C ASP A 248 18.10 4.46 11.20
N ALA A 249 17.32 3.37 11.13
CA ALA A 249 17.90 2.06 10.79
C ALA A 249 18.17 1.87 9.28
N PHE A 250 17.18 2.17 8.44
CA PHE A 250 17.27 2.10 6.98
C PHE A 250 16.78 3.41 6.37
N VAL A 251 17.67 4.13 5.68
CA VAL A 251 17.43 5.48 5.19
C VAL A 251 17.53 5.52 3.67
N ILE A 252 16.48 5.97 3.01
CA ILE A 252 16.45 6.29 1.59
C ILE A 252 16.71 7.79 1.47
N THR A 253 17.75 8.18 0.73
CA THR A 253 18.12 9.59 0.55
C THR A 253 18.12 9.94 -0.93
N ASN A 254 17.52 11.07 -1.29
CA ASN A 254 17.74 11.70 -2.59
C ASN A 254 18.67 12.92 -2.44
N SER A 255 19.78 12.90 -3.18
CA SER A 255 20.77 13.96 -3.22
C SER A 255 21.00 14.42 -4.67
N ASN A 256 21.16 15.72 -4.88
CA ASN A 256 21.50 16.33 -6.17
C ASN A 256 20.55 15.96 -7.32
N ASN A 257 19.23 15.82 -7.07
CA ASN A 257 18.23 15.31 -8.02
C ASN A 257 18.37 13.82 -8.39
N GLY A 258 19.14 13.05 -7.64
CA GLY A 258 19.20 11.61 -7.81
C GLY A 258 17.84 10.95 -7.59
N TRP A 259 17.62 9.85 -8.32
CA TRP A 259 16.32 9.18 -8.38
C TRP A 259 16.33 7.83 -7.66
N ALA A 260 15.72 7.78 -6.46
CA ALA A 260 15.47 6.53 -5.74
C ALA A 260 14.21 5.83 -6.27
N ASN A 261 14.38 4.73 -7.02
CA ASN A 261 13.25 4.08 -7.69
C ASN A 261 13.32 2.55 -7.82
N ALA A 262 12.17 1.89 -7.84
CA ALA A 262 12.04 0.48 -8.27
C ALA A 262 12.91 -0.51 -7.46
N ASN A 263 13.00 -0.34 -6.15
CA ASN A 263 13.80 -1.21 -5.28
C ASN A 263 12.89 -2.16 -4.49
N ARG A 264 13.42 -3.35 -4.21
CA ARG A 264 12.78 -4.36 -3.36
C ARG A 264 13.61 -4.59 -2.11
N VAL A 265 12.97 -4.45 -0.95
CA VAL A 265 13.57 -4.63 0.37
C VAL A 265 12.88 -5.80 1.08
N ILE A 266 13.65 -6.82 1.46
CA ILE A 266 13.16 -8.12 1.94
C ILE A 266 13.70 -8.41 3.34
N GLY A 267 12.81 -8.80 4.26
CA GLY A 267 13.20 -9.07 5.63
C GLY A 267 13.78 -7.83 6.30
N GLY A 268 14.39 -8.02 7.47
CA GLY A 268 14.83 -6.93 8.33
C GLY A 268 14.10 -7.04 9.66
N GLU A 269 14.87 -7.18 10.73
CA GLU A 269 14.36 -7.20 12.09
C GLU A 269 14.93 -5.97 12.80
N PHE A 270 14.08 -5.02 13.11
CA PHE A 270 14.47 -3.74 13.68
C PHE A 270 14.05 -3.69 15.13
N GLY A 271 15.00 -3.47 16.05
CA GLY A 271 14.69 -3.43 17.49
C GLY A 271 15.73 -2.68 18.33
N SER A 272 15.46 -2.54 19.62
CA SER A 272 16.39 -1.97 20.63
C SER A 272 16.62 -2.99 21.75
N PHE A 273 17.13 -4.18 21.38
CA PHE A 273 17.27 -5.32 22.29
C PHE A 273 18.28 -5.12 23.43
N THR A 274 18.99 -4.00 23.42
CA THR A 274 20.00 -3.66 24.44
C THR A 274 19.71 -2.33 25.15
N GLY A 275 18.63 -1.61 24.79
CA GLY A 275 18.16 -0.41 25.50
C GLY A 275 19.17 0.74 25.57
N LEU A 276 19.96 0.93 24.50
CA LEU A 276 21.16 1.77 24.58
C LEU A 276 20.92 3.27 24.41
N LEU A 277 19.90 3.70 23.66
CA LEU A 277 19.76 5.11 23.29
C LEU A 277 19.20 5.95 24.46
N ASP A 278 19.81 7.11 24.75
CA ASP A 278 19.47 7.96 25.92
C ASP A 278 18.48 9.09 25.58
N ALA A 279 17.30 9.00 26.21
CA ALA A 279 16.21 9.99 26.30
C ALA A 279 16.63 11.45 26.25
N SER A 280 17.68 11.78 26.99
CA SER A 280 18.11 13.15 27.24
C SER A 280 19.02 13.74 26.16
N THR A 281 19.60 12.90 25.31
CA THR A 281 20.60 13.31 24.31
C THR A 281 20.07 13.29 22.88
N VAL A 282 19.05 12.47 22.61
CA VAL A 282 18.43 12.36 21.29
C VAL A 282 17.24 13.31 21.21
N THR A 283 17.34 14.33 20.37
CA THR A 283 16.33 15.39 20.24
C THR A 283 15.25 15.11 19.19
N ARG A 284 15.31 13.96 18.50
CA ARG A 284 14.36 13.58 17.43
C ARG A 284 13.90 12.14 17.58
N ARG A 285 12.73 11.82 16.99
CA ARG A 285 12.15 10.47 17.03
C ARG A 285 13.05 9.46 16.33
N ARG A 286 13.06 8.24 16.86
CA ARG A 286 13.70 7.08 16.23
C ARG A 286 12.88 6.62 15.03
N THR A 287 13.54 6.18 13.96
CA THR A 287 12.89 5.66 12.76
C THR A 287 13.49 4.32 12.32
N PHE A 288 12.65 3.38 11.88
CA PHE A 288 13.13 2.13 11.30
C PHE A 288 13.39 2.25 9.81
N VAL A 289 12.41 2.80 9.07
CA VAL A 289 12.55 3.15 7.66
C VAL A 289 12.27 4.64 7.50
N LYS A 290 13.16 5.36 6.83
CA LYS A 290 13.05 6.81 6.66
C LYS A 290 13.37 7.24 5.25
N PHE A 291 12.67 8.26 4.78
CA PHE A 291 13.03 8.99 3.57
C PHE A 291 13.53 10.40 3.91
N GLU A 292 14.66 10.75 3.31
CA GLU A 292 15.31 12.05 3.41
C GLU A 292 15.61 12.60 2.01
N LYS A 293 15.72 13.92 1.90
CA LYS A 293 16.15 14.57 0.66
C LYS A 293 16.84 15.89 0.92
N ASP A 294 17.65 16.33 -0.03
CA ASP A 294 18.12 17.71 -0.08
C ASP A 294 17.04 18.67 -0.62
N ALA A 295 17.38 19.95 -0.73
CA ALA A 295 16.47 20.98 -1.22
C ALA A 295 16.16 20.86 -2.72
N ALA A 296 17.11 20.34 -3.51
CA ALA A 296 16.97 20.20 -4.96
C ALA A 296 16.05 19.03 -5.35
N SER A 297 16.16 17.95 -4.59
CA SER A 297 15.51 16.68 -4.91
C SER A 297 14.03 16.69 -4.59
N LYS A 298 13.31 15.82 -5.31
CA LYS A 298 11.88 15.57 -5.13
C LYS A 298 11.68 14.29 -4.29
N GLY A 299 10.48 13.73 -4.37
CA GLY A 299 10.12 12.47 -3.74
C GLY A 299 10.80 11.22 -4.29
N CYS A 300 10.42 10.07 -3.72
CA CYS A 300 10.87 8.74 -4.14
C CYS A 300 9.74 7.95 -4.83
N ASN A 301 10.05 6.84 -5.50
CA ASN A 301 9.03 6.03 -6.16
C ASN A 301 9.29 4.52 -6.05
N SER A 302 8.22 3.72 -6.05
CA SER A 302 8.22 2.28 -6.34
C SER A 302 9.17 1.47 -5.43
N TRP A 303 8.99 1.60 -4.12
CA TRP A 303 9.67 0.78 -3.13
C TRP A 303 8.73 -0.32 -2.62
N LEU A 304 9.16 -1.58 -2.74
CA LEU A 304 8.46 -2.73 -2.20
C LEU A 304 9.17 -3.21 -0.94
N PHE A 305 8.52 -3.11 0.21
CA PHE A 305 8.96 -3.68 1.48
C PHE A 305 8.21 -4.99 1.75
N LEU A 306 8.94 -6.09 1.90
CA LEU A 306 8.39 -7.41 2.13
C LEU A 306 8.91 -7.99 3.45
N ASN A 307 7.99 -8.39 4.34
CA ASN A 307 8.30 -9.13 5.57
C ASN A 307 9.21 -8.38 6.57
N GLN A 308 8.96 -7.08 6.75
CA GLN A 308 9.67 -6.25 7.72
C GLN A 308 9.20 -6.56 9.15
N SER A 309 10.12 -6.86 10.07
CA SER A 309 9.83 -7.14 11.48
C SER A 309 10.27 -5.97 12.34
N PHE A 310 9.32 -5.26 12.92
CA PHE A 310 9.53 -4.17 13.86
C PHE A 310 9.32 -4.71 15.27
N GLU A 311 10.42 -5.02 15.94
CA GLU A 311 10.44 -5.57 17.28
C GLU A 311 10.62 -4.48 18.32
N TRP A 312 10.01 -4.70 19.48
CA TRP A 312 10.16 -3.76 20.58
C TRP A 312 11.40 -4.10 21.41
N GLY A 313 12.08 -3.06 21.89
CA GLY A 313 13.25 -3.18 22.76
C GLY A 313 12.88 -3.52 24.20
N HIS A 314 13.84 -3.42 25.13
CA HIS A 314 13.54 -3.56 26.56
C HIS A 314 12.63 -2.44 27.09
N ASP A 315 11.93 -2.74 28.20
CA ASP A 315 10.91 -1.99 28.95
C ASP A 315 11.14 -0.49 29.29
N LEU A 316 12.23 0.10 28.81
CA LEU A 316 12.73 1.41 29.23
C LEU A 316 12.76 2.47 28.12
N ASP A 317 12.22 2.23 26.92
CA ASP A 317 12.18 3.27 25.86
C ASP A 317 10.94 4.19 26.03
N PRO A 318 11.07 5.44 26.54
CA PRO A 318 9.96 6.39 26.65
C PRO A 318 9.59 7.05 25.30
N TRP A 319 10.07 6.51 24.18
CA TRP A 319 10.05 7.20 22.89
C TRP A 319 9.15 6.52 21.87
N GLU A 320 8.32 7.34 21.24
CA GLU A 320 7.62 7.02 20.01
C GLU A 320 8.65 6.69 18.91
N THR A 321 8.65 5.43 18.46
CA THR A 321 9.46 4.97 17.31
C THR A 321 8.57 4.90 16.07
N LEU A 322 9.03 5.47 14.96
CA LEU A 322 8.32 5.46 13.67
C LEU A 322 8.77 4.24 12.86
N CYS A 323 7.83 3.40 12.42
CA CYS A 323 8.16 2.28 11.52
C CYS A 323 8.56 2.78 10.14
N PHE A 324 7.79 3.73 9.61
CA PHE A 324 8.02 4.36 8.33
C PHE A 324 7.81 5.87 8.45
N ASP A 325 8.84 6.64 8.11
CA ASP A 325 8.78 8.09 8.03
C ASP A 325 9.04 8.56 6.60
N PHE A 326 7.97 8.98 5.91
CA PHE A 326 8.01 9.55 4.57
C PHE A 326 7.55 11.02 4.55
N SER A 327 7.62 11.75 5.67
CA SER A 327 7.13 13.14 5.71
C SER A 327 7.97 14.14 4.92
N ALA A 328 9.20 13.78 4.54
CA ALA A 328 10.12 14.71 3.88
C ALA A 328 9.66 15.16 2.48
N ALA A 329 8.96 14.31 1.72
CA ALA A 329 8.28 14.65 0.47
C ALA A 329 7.35 13.52 0.00
N PRO A 330 6.49 13.75 -1.01
CA PRO A 330 5.64 12.71 -1.55
C PRO A 330 6.42 11.58 -2.21
N CYS A 331 6.29 10.37 -1.68
CA CYS A 331 6.73 9.15 -2.34
C CYS A 331 5.54 8.41 -2.95
N TYR A 332 5.70 7.92 -4.17
CA TYR A 332 4.64 7.22 -4.90
C TYR A 332 4.95 5.73 -5.01
N GLY A 333 3.91 4.89 -5.12
CA GLY A 333 4.10 3.45 -5.36
C GLY A 333 4.80 2.71 -4.21
N ILE A 334 4.72 3.22 -2.98
CA ILE A 334 5.24 2.51 -1.80
C ILE A 334 4.33 1.32 -1.52
N SER A 335 4.87 0.12 -1.47
CA SER A 335 4.12 -1.10 -1.18
C SER A 335 4.72 -1.81 0.02
N ILE A 336 3.91 -2.08 1.04
CA ILE A 336 4.32 -2.76 2.26
C ILE A 336 3.52 -4.07 2.35
N SER A 337 4.23 -5.19 2.37
CA SER A 337 3.64 -6.52 2.30
C SER A 337 4.14 -7.40 3.46
N GLU A 338 3.21 -8.02 4.17
CA GLU A 338 3.46 -8.95 5.28
C GLU A 338 4.36 -8.40 6.41
N PRO A 339 4.27 -7.13 6.85
CA PRO A 339 5.08 -6.69 7.98
C PRO A 339 4.59 -7.33 9.30
N ARG A 340 5.52 -7.45 10.24
CA ARG A 340 5.32 -7.85 11.63
C ARG A 340 5.70 -6.67 12.52
N ILE A 341 4.84 -6.30 13.46
CA ILE A 341 4.99 -5.16 14.38
C ILE A 341 4.68 -5.67 15.78
N GLU A 342 5.61 -5.67 16.72
CA GLU A 342 5.31 -6.09 18.09
C GLU A 342 4.53 -5.02 18.88
N ILE A 343 3.56 -5.45 19.69
CA ILE A 343 2.71 -4.58 20.53
C ILE A 343 3.03 -4.83 22.02
N LYS A 344 3.18 -3.77 22.81
CA LYS A 344 3.24 -3.85 24.28
C LYS A 344 2.10 -3.03 24.94
N THR A 345 1.45 -3.62 25.95
CA THR A 345 0.57 -2.93 26.94
C THR A 345 -0.48 -1.97 26.37
N GLY A 346 -1.06 -2.25 25.19
CA GLY A 346 -2.14 -1.44 24.63
C GLY A 346 -1.71 -0.08 24.03
N GLU A 347 -0.42 0.26 24.07
CA GLU A 347 0.13 1.47 23.45
C GLU A 347 0.87 1.12 22.15
N ARG A 348 0.57 1.89 21.09
CA ARG A 348 0.84 1.54 19.69
C ARG A 348 2.22 2.04 19.27
N ILE A 349 3.05 1.18 18.68
CA ILE A 349 4.44 1.49 18.32
C ILE A 349 4.61 1.46 16.79
N GLY A 350 3.85 2.29 16.09
CA GLY A 350 3.94 2.31 14.64
C GLY A 350 3.16 3.47 14.05
N VAL A 351 3.70 4.67 14.22
CA VAL A 351 3.19 5.85 13.53
C VAL A 351 3.81 5.90 12.14
N PHE A 352 2.96 5.85 11.12
CA PHE A 352 3.31 6.13 9.74
C PHE A 352 3.19 7.63 9.50
N HIS A 353 4.27 8.30 9.13
CA HIS A 353 4.19 9.71 8.73
C HIS A 353 3.98 9.82 7.22
N ARG A 354 2.77 10.19 6.80
CA ARG A 354 2.41 10.36 5.38
C ARG A 354 3.08 11.61 4.80
N GLY A 355 3.87 11.39 3.75
CA GLY A 355 3.95 12.29 2.59
C GLY A 355 3.26 11.71 1.34
N SER A 356 2.78 10.47 1.40
CA SER A 356 2.84 9.50 0.28
C SER A 356 1.58 8.63 0.15
N GLU A 357 1.20 8.26 -1.07
CA GLU A 357 0.23 7.16 -1.33
C GLU A 357 0.94 5.81 -1.20
N PHE A 358 0.34 4.86 -0.50
CA PHE A 358 0.92 3.53 -0.31
C PHE A 358 -0.10 2.40 -0.37
N ASN A 359 0.37 1.21 -0.75
CA ASN A 359 -0.37 -0.04 -0.71
C ASN A 359 0.08 -0.87 0.49
N PHE A 360 -0.88 -1.45 1.20
CA PHE A 360 -0.62 -2.27 2.38
C PHE A 360 -1.37 -3.60 2.32
N ASN A 361 -0.70 -4.71 2.63
CA ASN A 361 -1.28 -6.06 2.65
C ASN A 361 -0.56 -6.94 3.67
N SER A 362 -1.28 -7.71 4.49
CA SER A 362 -0.72 -8.71 5.40
C SER A 362 -1.67 -9.89 5.63
N ASN A 363 -1.15 -11.09 5.79
CA ASN A 363 -1.93 -12.24 6.27
C ASN A 363 -1.45 -12.72 7.65
N GLN A 364 -0.55 -11.97 8.29
CA GLN A 364 -0.04 -12.23 9.64
C GLN A 364 -1.12 -11.97 10.72
N ILE A 365 -0.96 -12.62 11.88
CA ILE A 365 -1.96 -12.65 12.97
C ILE A 365 -2.13 -11.27 13.66
N HIS A 366 -3.38 -10.85 13.92
CA HIS A 366 -3.92 -9.63 14.55
C HIS A 366 -3.07 -8.85 15.57
N TYR A 367 -2.27 -9.50 16.42
CA TYR A 367 -1.46 -8.81 17.44
C TYR A 367 -0.16 -8.22 16.88
N LEU A 368 0.06 -8.31 15.56
CA LEU A 368 1.34 -7.98 14.94
C LEU A 368 1.30 -7.11 13.67
N THR A 369 0.19 -6.46 13.29
CA THR A 369 0.03 -6.02 11.88
C THR A 369 -0.67 -4.69 11.59
N TYR A 370 -0.91 -3.83 12.58
CA TYR A 370 -1.63 -2.57 12.34
C TYR A 370 -0.71 -1.36 12.41
N PHE A 371 -0.82 -0.46 11.43
CA PHE A 371 -0.21 0.88 11.50
C PHE A 371 -1.28 1.90 11.87
N THR A 372 -0.88 2.94 12.60
CA THR A 372 -1.67 4.17 12.74
C THR A 372 -0.87 5.26 12.04
N ASP A 373 -1.47 6.13 11.24
CA ASP A 373 -0.72 7.27 10.71
C ASP A 373 -0.66 8.45 11.69
N GLN A 374 -0.01 9.55 11.29
CA GLN A 374 0.08 10.76 12.10
C GLN A 374 -1.27 11.39 12.45
N ASP A 375 -2.32 11.09 11.67
CA ASP A 375 -3.67 11.61 11.85
C ASP A 375 -4.56 10.67 12.65
N GLY A 376 -4.02 9.53 13.13
CA GLY A 376 -4.76 8.54 13.91
C GLY A 376 -5.46 7.46 13.08
N ILE A 377 -5.34 7.48 11.75
CA ILE A 377 -6.03 6.53 10.86
C ILE A 377 -5.35 5.17 10.92
N LYS A 378 -6.14 4.13 11.20
CA LYS A 378 -5.66 2.76 11.35
C LYS A 378 -5.67 2.00 10.02
N TYR A 379 -4.51 1.46 9.66
CA TYR A 379 -4.33 0.56 8.52
C TYR A 379 -4.27 -0.88 9.01
N VAL A 380 -5.29 -1.66 8.67
CA VAL A 380 -5.42 -3.06 9.10
C VAL A 380 -4.82 -3.98 8.05
N GLY A 381 -3.85 -4.80 8.46
CA GLY A 381 -3.09 -5.65 7.55
C GLY A 381 -3.86 -6.86 7.07
N GLU A 382 -4.73 -7.43 7.88
CA GLU A 382 -5.48 -8.64 7.55
C GLU A 382 -6.48 -8.40 6.41
N LYS A 383 -6.65 -9.39 5.51
CA LYS A 383 -7.87 -9.47 4.69
C LYS A 383 -9.08 -9.61 5.62
N PRO A 384 -9.93 -8.58 5.75
CA PRO A 384 -11.03 -8.63 6.69
C PRO A 384 -12.07 -9.66 6.22
N ILE A 385 -12.85 -10.21 7.15
CA ILE A 385 -13.99 -11.05 6.80
C ILE A 385 -15.08 -10.13 6.29
N VAL A 386 -15.48 -10.32 5.04
CA VAL A 386 -16.60 -9.60 4.43
C VAL A 386 -17.89 -10.21 4.94
N LEU A 387 -18.68 -9.43 5.69
CA LEU A 387 -20.02 -9.81 6.12
C LEU A 387 -21.08 -9.43 5.09
N LEU A 388 -20.80 -8.39 4.28
CA LEU A 388 -21.66 -7.87 3.23
C LEU A 388 -20.84 -7.15 2.15
N ASP A 389 -21.21 -7.33 0.88
CA ASP A 389 -20.66 -6.60 -0.27
C ASP A 389 -21.76 -6.52 -1.34
N GLU A 390 -22.52 -5.43 -1.34
CA GLU A 390 -23.71 -5.25 -2.19
C GLU A 390 -23.54 -4.03 -3.10
N ASP A 391 -23.80 -4.22 -4.39
CA ASP A 391 -23.99 -3.15 -5.37
C ASP A 391 -25.48 -2.93 -5.58
N LEU A 392 -25.92 -1.69 -5.40
CA LEU A 392 -27.32 -1.31 -5.26
C LEU A 392 -27.83 -0.57 -6.49
N SER A 393 -26.96 -0.40 -7.50
CA SER A 393 -27.26 0.31 -8.74
C SER A 393 -28.39 -0.33 -9.55
N GLY A 394 -28.71 -1.62 -9.32
CA GLY A 394 -29.74 -2.38 -10.02
C GLY A 394 -31.01 -2.74 -9.23
N ASP A 395 -31.04 -2.51 -7.91
CA ASP A 395 -32.02 -3.12 -7.00
C ASP A 395 -33.04 -2.15 -6.42
N SER A 396 -33.25 -0.99 -7.07
CA SER A 396 -34.25 -0.02 -6.66
C SER A 396 -35.33 0.25 -7.72
N LYS A 397 -36.53 0.61 -7.26
CA LYS A 397 -37.67 0.97 -8.08
C LYS A 397 -38.09 2.39 -7.77
N THR A 398 -38.07 3.33 -8.71
CA THR A 398 -38.44 4.74 -8.46
C THR A 398 -39.69 5.16 -9.24
N ASN A 399 -40.37 6.20 -8.77
CA ASN A 399 -41.57 6.74 -9.43
C ASN A 399 -41.27 7.80 -10.52
N GLY A 400 -40.04 7.86 -11.04
CA GLY A 400 -39.64 8.83 -12.08
C GLY A 400 -39.45 10.28 -11.61
N SER A 401 -39.72 10.58 -10.33
CA SER A 401 -39.44 11.89 -9.70
C SER A 401 -38.34 11.84 -8.63
N ASN A 402 -37.70 10.69 -8.46
CA ASN A 402 -36.68 10.38 -7.43
C ASN A 402 -37.09 10.59 -5.97
N SER A 403 -38.34 10.99 -5.71
CA SER A 403 -38.88 11.25 -4.36
C SER A 403 -39.42 10.00 -3.66
N HIS A 404 -39.57 8.89 -4.39
CA HIS A 404 -40.12 7.65 -3.88
C HIS A 404 -39.42 6.48 -4.55
N PHE A 405 -38.94 5.55 -3.73
CA PHE A 405 -38.38 4.31 -4.23
C PHE A 405 -38.53 3.13 -3.27
N TYR A 406 -38.44 1.94 -3.86
CA TYR A 406 -38.40 0.65 -3.18
C TYR A 406 -37.08 -0.03 -3.44
N VAL A 407 -36.63 -0.84 -2.49
CA VAL A 407 -35.43 -1.65 -2.64
C VAL A 407 -35.79 -3.13 -2.66
N LYS A 408 -35.03 -3.90 -3.43
CA LYS A 408 -35.18 -5.33 -3.57
C LYS A 408 -34.21 -6.04 -2.63
N ASN A 409 -34.62 -7.15 -2.01
CA ASN A 409 -33.74 -8.02 -1.21
C ASN A 409 -33.04 -7.35 0.00
N LEU A 410 -33.54 -6.19 0.45
CA LEU A 410 -32.96 -5.42 1.55
C LEU A 410 -34.05 -5.00 2.53
N GLU A 411 -33.67 -4.68 3.77
CA GLU A 411 -34.63 -4.23 4.76
C GLU A 411 -34.92 -2.74 4.56
N PRO A 412 -36.16 -2.34 4.23
CA PRO A 412 -36.51 -0.95 4.06
C PRO A 412 -36.40 -0.23 5.40
N PHE A 413 -35.85 0.98 5.35
CA PHE A 413 -35.78 1.88 6.49
C PHE A 413 -36.37 3.23 6.10
N ASN A 414 -37.23 3.76 6.96
CA ASN A 414 -37.92 5.01 6.73
C ASN A 414 -37.69 5.95 7.92
N GLU A 415 -37.37 7.21 7.64
CA GLU A 415 -37.09 8.21 8.68
C GLU A 415 -38.34 8.57 9.54
N PHE A 416 -39.56 8.14 9.16
CA PHE A 416 -40.77 8.26 10.00
C PHE A 416 -41.00 7.10 10.96
N SER A 417 -40.73 5.87 10.51
CA SER A 417 -41.21 4.65 11.18
C SER A 417 -40.15 3.57 11.40
N GLY A 418 -38.90 3.82 11.02
CA GLY A 418 -37.81 2.86 11.17
C GLY A 418 -37.88 1.74 10.13
N LEU A 419 -37.73 0.49 10.55
CA LEU A 419 -37.74 -0.69 9.67
C LEU A 419 -39.14 -0.99 9.13
N PHE A 420 -39.59 -0.19 8.17
CA PHE A 420 -40.91 -0.29 7.60
C PHE A 420 -40.92 0.30 6.18
N PRO A 421 -41.56 -0.35 5.20
CA PRO A 421 -41.71 0.23 3.87
C PRO A 421 -42.84 1.28 3.90
N ASN A 422 -42.51 2.57 3.75
CA ASN A 422 -43.53 3.61 3.56
C ASN A 422 -43.38 4.24 2.18
N ALA A 423 -44.40 4.10 1.36
CA ALA A 423 -44.36 4.42 -0.06
C ALA A 423 -44.26 5.92 -0.36
N ASP A 424 -44.65 6.75 0.61
CA ASP A 424 -44.45 8.18 0.63
C ASP A 424 -43.11 8.46 1.32
N TYR A 425 -42.27 9.35 0.75
CA TYR A 425 -40.93 9.76 1.18
C TYR A 425 -39.72 8.90 0.74
N ASP A 426 -38.52 9.52 0.79
CA ASP A 426 -37.22 8.91 0.46
C ASP A 426 -36.91 7.75 1.42
N ASN A 427 -37.39 6.55 1.09
CA ASN A 427 -37.01 5.33 1.80
C ASN A 427 -35.49 5.16 1.77
N GLN A 428 -34.97 4.30 2.61
CA GLN A 428 -33.57 3.91 2.64
C GLN A 428 -33.56 2.41 2.76
N PHE A 429 -32.40 1.80 2.61
CA PHE A 429 -32.27 0.42 3.04
C PHE A 429 -31.30 0.35 4.19
N CYS A 430 -31.54 -0.64 5.02
CA CYS A 430 -30.81 -0.91 6.23
C CYS A 430 -30.35 -2.37 6.17
N GLN A 431 -29.11 -2.61 6.59
CA GLN A 431 -28.57 -3.95 6.75
C GLN A 431 -28.20 -4.13 8.21
N ILE A 432 -28.81 -5.12 8.85
CA ILE A 432 -28.73 -5.27 10.29
C ILE A 432 -27.67 -6.30 10.65
N PHE A 433 -26.87 -5.92 11.63
CA PHE A 433 -25.85 -6.77 12.21
C PHE A 433 -26.09 -6.89 13.70
N LYS A 434 -26.16 -8.12 14.18
CA LYS A 434 -26.22 -8.45 15.60
C LYS A 434 -24.85 -8.27 16.23
N ILE A 435 -24.81 -7.60 17.36
CA ILE A 435 -23.62 -7.34 18.16
C ILE A 435 -23.62 -8.35 19.32
N ASN A 436 -22.79 -9.38 19.21
CA ASN A 436 -22.58 -10.37 20.28
C ASN A 436 -21.50 -9.92 21.28
N ASP A 437 -20.60 -9.00 20.89
CA ASP A 437 -19.57 -8.39 21.73
C ASP A 437 -19.35 -6.92 21.35
N ASN A 438 -19.64 -6.02 22.29
CA ASN A 438 -19.62 -4.56 22.11
C ASN A 438 -18.21 -3.97 21.97
N ASN A 439 -17.17 -4.72 22.35
CA ASN A 439 -15.77 -4.34 22.14
C ASN A 439 -15.24 -4.72 20.74
N THR A 440 -16.14 -5.19 19.87
CA THR A 440 -15.80 -5.57 18.49
C THR A 440 -15.82 -4.36 17.57
N ASN A 441 -14.90 -4.33 16.61
CA ASN A 441 -14.83 -3.25 15.63
C ASN A 441 -15.50 -3.66 14.31
N LEU A 442 -16.56 -2.95 13.92
CA LEU A 442 -17.24 -3.10 12.63
C LEU A 442 -16.70 -2.10 11.61
N TRP A 443 -16.27 -2.60 10.46
CA TRP A 443 -15.75 -1.79 9.37
C TRP A 443 -16.82 -1.63 8.30
N VAL A 444 -17.08 -0.40 7.91
CA VAL A 444 -18.10 -0.11 6.90
C VAL A 444 -17.54 0.85 5.88
N GLN A 445 -17.72 0.49 4.61
CA GLN A 445 -17.48 1.33 3.46
C GLN A 445 -18.83 1.67 2.82
N TRP A 446 -19.19 2.94 2.87
CA TRP A 446 -20.35 3.50 2.19
C TRP A 446 -19.92 4.21 0.92
N HIS A 447 -20.84 4.30 -0.03
CA HIS A 447 -20.72 5.22 -1.14
C HIS A 447 -21.70 6.37 -0.94
N ARG A 448 -21.17 7.56 -0.64
CA ARG A 448 -21.93 8.77 -0.35
C ARG A 448 -22.89 8.67 0.85
N TYR A 449 -22.88 9.71 1.68
CA TYR A 449 -23.84 9.95 2.77
C TYR A 449 -23.98 8.79 3.79
N PRO A 450 -22.95 8.54 4.60
CA PRO A 450 -22.90 7.42 5.55
C PRO A 450 -23.82 7.63 6.76
N GLN A 451 -24.61 6.59 7.06
CA GLN A 451 -25.58 6.60 8.16
C GLN A 451 -25.69 5.24 8.84
N PHE A 452 -26.05 5.27 10.13
CA PHE A 452 -26.44 4.06 10.84
C PHE A 452 -27.41 4.35 11.99
N VAL A 453 -28.05 3.30 12.47
CA VAL A 453 -29.02 3.31 13.57
C VAL A 453 -28.68 2.19 14.55
N LEU A 454 -29.00 2.38 15.83
CA LEU A 454 -28.80 1.36 16.86
C LEU A 454 -30.13 0.80 17.34
N PHE A 455 -30.14 -0.49 17.66
CA PHE A 455 -31.29 -1.14 18.28
C PHE A 455 -30.93 -1.82 19.60
N ASP A 456 -31.88 -1.82 20.52
CA ASP A 456 -31.80 -2.52 21.80
C ASP A 456 -32.01 -4.04 21.65
N GLU A 457 -31.99 -4.75 22.79
CA GLU A 457 -32.23 -6.21 22.83
C GLU A 457 -33.62 -6.63 22.32
N ASN A 458 -34.60 -5.72 22.40
CA ASN A 458 -35.98 -5.94 21.99
C ASN A 458 -36.23 -5.49 20.54
N ARG A 459 -35.15 -5.14 19.80
CA ARG A 459 -35.19 -4.64 18.42
C ARG A 459 -35.84 -3.26 18.26
N ASN A 460 -36.00 -2.50 19.34
CA ASN A 460 -36.45 -1.11 19.26
C ASN A 460 -35.29 -0.19 18.90
N ILE A 461 -35.57 0.86 18.12
CA ILE A 461 -34.58 1.89 17.82
C ILE A 461 -34.23 2.63 19.10
N ILE A 462 -32.93 2.79 19.38
CA ILE A 462 -32.45 3.59 20.50
C ILE A 462 -32.59 5.07 20.11
N THR A 463 -33.48 5.79 20.80
CA THR A 463 -33.72 7.23 20.56
C THR A 463 -33.27 8.12 21.72
N ASP A 464 -32.70 7.55 22.78
CA ASP A 464 -32.14 8.33 23.88
C ASP A 464 -30.92 9.12 23.40
N SER A 465 -30.99 10.46 23.47
CA SER A 465 -29.90 11.30 22.97
C SER A 465 -28.60 11.15 23.76
N ALA A 466 -28.65 10.81 25.05
CA ALA A 466 -27.46 10.62 25.87
C ALA A 466 -26.75 9.32 25.50
N LEU A 467 -27.49 8.23 25.26
CA LEU A 467 -26.93 6.97 24.79
C LEU A 467 -26.33 7.11 23.38
N LEU A 468 -27.03 7.79 22.47
CA LEU A 468 -26.53 8.05 21.12
C LEU A 468 -25.29 8.96 21.13
N GLN A 469 -25.21 9.92 22.05
CA GLN A 469 -24.00 10.71 22.22
C GLN A 469 -22.86 9.85 22.76
N ALA A 470 -23.11 9.00 23.76
CA ALA A 470 -22.11 8.05 24.24
C ALA A 470 -21.63 7.09 23.13
N GLN A 471 -22.52 6.72 22.20
CA GLN A 471 -22.12 5.99 21.01
C GLN A 471 -21.19 6.80 20.13
N ILE A 472 -21.51 8.07 19.85
CA ILE A 472 -20.64 8.95 19.07
C ILE A 472 -19.26 9.10 19.73
N ASP A 473 -19.21 9.18 21.05
CA ASP A 473 -17.96 9.30 21.81
C ASP A 473 -17.06 8.04 21.70
N LEU A 474 -17.61 6.90 21.24
CA LEU A 474 -16.85 5.68 20.92
C LEU A 474 -16.37 5.62 19.46
N LEU A 475 -16.77 6.56 18.59
CA LEU A 475 -16.47 6.59 17.15
C LEU A 475 -15.32 7.54 16.84
N ASP A 476 -14.15 7.00 16.48
CA ASP A 476 -12.96 7.76 16.06
C ASP A 476 -12.59 8.96 16.98
N PHE A 477 -11.59 9.77 16.64
CA PHE A 477 -11.20 10.98 17.41
C PHE A 477 -11.84 12.27 16.90
N ARG A 478 -12.75 12.20 15.91
CA ARG A 478 -13.45 13.38 15.36
C ARG A 478 -14.96 13.37 15.65
N PRO A 479 -15.41 13.41 16.93
CA PRO A 479 -16.83 13.47 17.27
C PRO A 479 -17.63 14.56 16.55
N GLN A 480 -16.97 15.68 16.19
CA GLN A 480 -17.59 16.79 15.47
C GLN A 480 -18.10 16.43 14.06
N ASP A 481 -17.58 15.36 13.47
CA ASP A 481 -18.01 14.89 12.15
C ASP A 481 -19.27 14.00 12.26
N TYR A 482 -19.73 13.69 13.47
CA TYR A 482 -20.91 12.90 13.73
C TYR A 482 -22.00 13.74 14.35
N TRP A 483 -23.25 13.49 13.98
CA TRP A 483 -24.37 14.10 14.68
C TRP A 483 -25.58 13.19 14.71
N ILE A 484 -26.35 13.35 15.77
CA ILE A 484 -27.65 12.71 15.93
C ILE A 484 -28.63 13.49 15.05
N ALA A 485 -29.02 12.90 13.94
CA ALA A 485 -30.08 13.46 13.11
C ALA A 485 -31.44 12.95 13.64
N PRO A 486 -32.37 13.87 13.97
CA PRO A 486 -33.75 13.45 14.18
C PRO A 486 -34.28 12.90 12.86
N GLY A 487 -35.01 11.78 12.93
CA GLY A 487 -35.91 11.40 11.85
C GLY A 487 -37.04 12.41 11.71
N ILE A 488 -38.02 12.10 10.86
CA ILE A 488 -39.17 12.99 10.68
C ILE A 488 -40.10 12.92 11.89
N THR A 489 -40.10 11.81 12.61
CA THR A 489 -40.74 11.65 13.92
C THR A 489 -39.70 11.63 15.04
N SER A 490 -40.14 11.87 16.27
CA SER A 490 -39.28 11.73 17.47
C SER A 490 -38.84 10.28 17.74
N ASP A 491 -39.55 9.32 17.14
CA ASP A 491 -39.42 7.89 17.42
C ASP A 491 -38.31 7.23 16.59
N VAL A 492 -37.70 7.99 15.68
CA VAL A 492 -36.54 7.57 14.88
C VAL A 492 -35.40 8.57 15.08
N LYS A 493 -34.23 8.05 15.45
CA LYS A 493 -32.98 8.82 15.43
C LYS A 493 -31.90 8.00 14.76
N ILE A 494 -31.10 8.67 13.93
CA ILE A 494 -29.99 8.07 13.19
C ILE A 494 -28.72 8.87 13.45
N ILE A 495 -27.59 8.20 13.41
CA ILE A 495 -26.28 8.85 13.47
C ILE A 495 -25.80 9.01 12.03
N LYS A 496 -25.48 10.26 11.66
CA LYS A 496 -24.89 10.61 10.36
C LYS A 496 -23.40 10.88 10.54
N ILE A 497 -22.63 10.56 9.51
CA ILE A 497 -21.18 10.71 9.50
C ILE A 497 -20.80 11.65 8.36
N GLY A 498 -20.16 12.78 8.68
CA GLY A 498 -19.65 13.76 7.72
C GLY A 498 -20.71 14.45 6.88
N ALA A 499 -20.31 15.47 6.11
CA ALA A 499 -21.16 16.07 5.10
C ALA A 499 -21.41 15.08 3.94
N GLU A 500 -22.39 15.37 3.08
CA GLU A 500 -22.60 14.60 1.85
C GLU A 500 -21.47 14.88 0.84
N ASP A 501 -20.76 13.84 0.39
CA ASP A 501 -19.79 13.91 -0.72
C ASP A 501 -20.06 12.84 -1.80
N GLU A 502 -19.40 12.94 -2.96
CA GLU A 502 -19.53 11.97 -4.06
C GLU A 502 -18.48 10.83 -4.02
N GLY A 503 -17.88 10.58 -2.86
CA GLY A 503 -16.81 9.63 -2.63
C GLY A 503 -17.20 8.42 -1.78
N ASP A 504 -16.20 7.57 -1.55
CA ASP A 504 -16.33 6.46 -0.60
C ASP A 504 -15.91 6.90 0.79
N TYR A 505 -16.76 6.60 1.76
CA TYR A 505 -16.46 6.80 3.17
C TYR A 505 -16.14 5.46 3.82
N VAL A 506 -15.02 5.40 4.53
CA VAL A 506 -14.64 4.22 5.31
C VAL A 506 -14.57 4.62 6.78
N ASN A 507 -15.31 3.90 7.62
CA ASN A 507 -15.30 4.10 9.06
C ASN A 507 -15.20 2.75 9.79
N ASN A 508 -14.75 2.80 11.04
CA ASN A 508 -14.66 1.66 11.92
C ASN A 508 -15.28 2.04 13.28
N MET A 509 -16.16 1.19 13.82
CA MET A 509 -17.00 1.55 14.97
C MET A 509 -17.06 0.45 16.04
N TYR A 510 -17.04 0.89 17.30
CA TYR A 510 -17.38 0.11 18.49
C TYR A 510 -18.82 0.41 18.91
N PHE A 511 -19.34 -0.31 19.91
CA PHE A 511 -20.75 -0.16 20.31
C PHE A 511 -20.92 0.08 21.80
N ILE A 512 -21.87 0.94 22.18
CA ILE A 512 -22.32 1.05 23.57
C ILE A 512 -22.94 -0.27 24.05
N PRO A 513 -22.85 -0.64 25.34
CA PRO A 513 -23.39 -1.90 25.88
C PRO A 513 -24.88 -2.15 25.59
N GLU A 514 -25.67 -1.08 25.51
CA GLU A 514 -27.12 -1.08 25.26
C GLU A 514 -27.46 -1.44 23.81
N ALA A 515 -26.56 -1.19 22.86
CA ALA A 515 -26.74 -1.55 21.47
C ALA A 515 -26.51 -3.06 21.29
N LYS A 516 -27.57 -3.77 20.90
CA LYS A 516 -27.51 -5.21 20.55
C LYS A 516 -27.53 -5.45 19.05
N TYR A 517 -27.96 -4.45 18.28
CA TYR A 517 -27.88 -4.48 16.83
C TYR A 517 -27.52 -3.11 16.29
N VAL A 518 -26.85 -3.12 15.15
CA VAL A 518 -26.60 -1.93 14.34
C VAL A 518 -27.22 -2.12 12.96
N GLY A 519 -27.98 -1.12 12.53
CA GLY A 519 -28.50 -1.01 11.18
C GLY A 519 -27.62 -0.08 10.36
N ILE A 520 -26.93 -0.62 9.37
CA ILE A 520 -26.12 0.17 8.44
C ILE A 520 -27.02 0.65 7.32
N ILE A 521 -27.15 1.98 7.21
CA ILE A 521 -28.11 2.63 6.32
C ILE A 521 -27.37 3.23 5.14
N GLN A 522 -27.96 3.09 3.95
CA GLN A 522 -27.46 3.70 2.72
C GLN A 522 -28.64 4.08 1.83
N ARG A 523 -28.52 5.23 1.17
CA ARG A 523 -29.48 5.68 0.16
C ARG A 523 -29.09 5.10 -1.21
N PRO A 524 -30.06 4.73 -2.06
CA PRO A 524 -29.80 4.26 -3.41
C PRO A 524 -29.50 5.44 -4.32
N TYR A 525 -28.22 5.74 -4.42
CA TYR A 525 -27.64 6.62 -5.43
C TYR A 525 -27.24 5.81 -6.67
N GLU A 526 -26.95 6.52 -7.76
CA GLU A 526 -26.23 5.94 -8.89
C GLU A 526 -24.86 5.41 -8.39
N ASN A 527 -24.57 4.13 -8.67
CA ASN A 527 -23.38 3.42 -8.15
C ASN A 527 -23.32 3.25 -6.62
N ALA A 528 -24.45 3.34 -5.91
CA ALA A 528 -24.49 3.03 -4.49
C ALA A 528 -23.95 1.61 -4.24
N ARG A 529 -22.97 1.52 -3.34
CA ARG A 529 -22.35 0.27 -2.90
C ARG A 529 -22.20 0.30 -1.39
N LEU A 530 -22.40 -0.85 -0.76
CA LEU A 530 -22.21 -1.00 0.68
C LEU A 530 -21.37 -2.23 0.94
N LYS A 531 -20.29 -2.05 1.70
CA LYS A 531 -19.44 -3.14 2.14
C LYS A 531 -19.25 -3.10 3.64
N VAL A 532 -19.55 -4.21 4.30
CA VAL A 532 -19.42 -4.37 5.76
C VAL A 532 -18.47 -5.52 6.05
N MET A 533 -17.51 -5.25 6.93
CA MET A 533 -16.39 -6.14 7.19
C MET A 533 -16.04 -6.16 8.67
N ILE A 534 -15.36 -7.22 9.11
CA ILE A 534 -14.82 -7.35 10.46
C ILE A 534 -13.40 -7.89 10.41
N ASN A 535 -12.65 -7.70 11.50
CA ASN A 535 -11.37 -8.39 11.66
C ASN A 535 -11.60 -9.90 11.77
N ARG A 536 -10.59 -10.72 11.43
CA ARG A 536 -10.73 -12.18 11.53
C ARG A 536 -10.90 -12.65 12.97
N SER A 537 -10.24 -11.98 13.92
CA SER A 537 -10.35 -12.21 15.37
C SER A 537 -11.77 -12.01 15.92
N ASP A 538 -12.58 -11.25 15.19
CA ASP A 538 -13.93 -10.87 15.58
C ASP A 538 -15.01 -11.77 14.95
N ARG A 539 -14.60 -12.87 14.30
CA ARG A 539 -15.51 -13.84 13.72
C ARG A 539 -16.53 -14.35 14.75
N GLY A 540 -17.82 -14.25 14.41
CA GLY A 540 -18.93 -14.65 15.29
C GLY A 540 -19.29 -13.62 16.36
N LYS A 541 -18.52 -12.54 16.52
CA LYS A 541 -18.86 -11.45 17.43
C LYS A 541 -19.82 -10.44 16.83
N ILE A 542 -19.81 -10.31 15.49
CA ILE A 542 -20.82 -9.58 14.74
C ILE A 542 -21.32 -10.46 13.60
N GLU A 543 -22.64 -10.51 13.42
CA GLU A 543 -23.30 -11.41 12.48
C GLU A 543 -24.39 -10.67 11.72
N LYS A 544 -24.44 -10.82 10.39
CA LYS A 544 -25.56 -10.30 9.57
C LYS A 544 -26.84 -11.04 9.98
N VAL A 545 -27.90 -10.29 10.25
CA VAL A 545 -29.23 -10.83 10.59
C VAL A 545 -30.31 -10.15 9.76
N LYS A 546 -31.50 -10.76 9.70
CA LYS A 546 -32.72 -10.15 9.16
C LYS A 546 -33.71 -9.92 10.29
N PHE A 547 -34.33 -8.76 10.35
CA PHE A 547 -35.42 -8.43 11.27
C PHE A 547 -36.79 -8.68 10.65
N LEU A 548 -36.96 -8.30 9.38
CA LEU A 548 -38.24 -8.24 8.69
C LEU A 548 -38.58 -9.49 7.87
N GLU A 549 -37.63 -10.43 7.74
CA GLU A 549 -37.79 -11.70 7.00
C GLU A 549 -38.33 -11.54 5.57
N ILE A 550 -38.04 -10.40 4.92
CA ILE A 550 -38.52 -10.10 3.57
C ILE A 550 -37.99 -11.17 2.59
N PRO A 551 -38.88 -11.78 1.78
CA PRO A 551 -38.48 -12.78 0.80
C PRO A 551 -37.46 -12.21 -0.19
N GLU A 552 -36.48 -13.05 -0.52
CA GLU A 552 -35.50 -12.74 -1.56
C GLU A 552 -36.21 -12.45 -2.88
N GLU A 553 -35.60 -11.60 -3.71
CA GLU A 553 -36.13 -11.18 -5.01
C GLU A 553 -37.41 -10.32 -5.00
N THR A 554 -37.85 -9.81 -3.84
CA THR A 554 -39.05 -8.97 -3.73
C THR A 554 -38.73 -7.52 -3.38
N TYR A 555 -39.55 -6.59 -3.89
CA TYR A 555 -39.62 -5.21 -3.39
C TYR A 555 -40.61 -5.17 -2.23
N SER A 556 -40.17 -4.73 -1.06
CA SER A 556 -41.06 -4.59 0.09
C SER A 556 -41.93 -3.34 -0.04
N THR A 557 -43.24 -3.47 0.16
CA THR A 557 -44.21 -2.36 0.05
C THR A 557 -45.36 -2.56 1.02
N VAL A 558 -46.08 -1.49 1.38
CA VAL A 558 -47.40 -1.58 2.03
C VAL A 558 -48.55 -1.39 1.05
N ASP A 559 -48.25 -0.90 -0.14
CA ASP A 559 -49.23 -0.52 -1.12
C ASP A 559 -49.65 -1.67 -2.02
N ASN A 560 -50.81 -1.48 -2.64
CA ASN A 560 -51.29 -2.30 -3.72
C ASN A 560 -50.70 -1.77 -5.05
N PRO A 561 -50.10 -2.62 -5.92
CA PRO A 561 -49.60 -2.21 -7.22
C PRO A 561 -50.64 -1.54 -8.14
N SER A 562 -51.93 -1.79 -7.91
CA SER A 562 -53.08 -1.13 -8.56
C SER A 562 -53.67 0.03 -7.74
N GLY A 563 -52.95 0.52 -6.73
CA GLY A 563 -53.35 1.63 -5.86
C GLY A 563 -52.92 3.00 -6.40
N SER A 564 -53.52 4.07 -5.89
CA SER A 564 -53.18 5.44 -6.28
C SER A 564 -51.75 5.85 -5.90
N ASN A 565 -51.21 5.31 -4.81
CA ASN A 565 -49.84 5.60 -4.33
C ASN A 565 -48.76 5.00 -5.26
N MET A 566 -49.13 4.01 -6.06
CA MET A 566 -48.23 3.35 -7.01
C MET A 566 -48.23 4.03 -8.40
N VAL A 567 -48.94 5.14 -8.56
CA VAL A 567 -48.92 5.94 -9.80
C VAL A 567 -47.52 6.54 -10.02
N GLY A 568 -47.03 6.48 -11.26
CA GLY A 568 -45.68 6.92 -11.61
C GLY A 568 -44.60 5.85 -11.43
N PHE A 569 -44.89 4.73 -10.77
CA PHE A 569 -44.03 3.54 -10.86
C PHE A 569 -44.36 2.76 -12.14
N ASN A 570 -43.34 2.16 -12.74
CA ASN A 570 -43.51 1.33 -13.92
C ASN A 570 -42.98 -0.07 -13.68
N PHE A 571 -43.86 -1.06 -13.66
CA PHE A 571 -43.50 -2.44 -13.36
C PHE A 571 -43.09 -3.24 -14.61
N ASN A 572 -42.40 -4.36 -14.42
CA ASN A 572 -42.22 -5.36 -15.46
C ASN A 572 -43.02 -6.62 -15.10
N THR A 573 -43.56 -7.31 -16.10
CA THR A 573 -44.18 -8.62 -15.89
C THR A 573 -43.19 -9.57 -15.21
N GLY A 574 -43.64 -10.25 -14.16
CA GLY A 574 -42.83 -11.15 -13.33
C GLY A 574 -42.15 -10.48 -12.13
N GLU A 575 -42.14 -9.15 -12.03
CA GLU A 575 -41.64 -8.47 -10.81
C GLU A 575 -42.48 -8.86 -9.59
N LYS A 576 -41.84 -8.92 -8.43
CA LYS A 576 -42.46 -9.38 -7.19
C LYS A 576 -42.44 -8.28 -6.14
N PHE A 577 -43.58 -8.04 -5.53
CA PHE A 577 -43.75 -7.11 -4.43
C PHE A 577 -44.22 -7.88 -3.21
N TYR A 578 -43.50 -7.75 -2.10
CA TYR A 578 -43.92 -8.31 -0.82
C TYR A 578 -44.74 -7.26 -0.08
N ASN A 579 -46.02 -7.53 0.16
CA ASN A 579 -46.86 -6.63 0.92
C ASN A 579 -46.63 -6.85 2.42
N PHE A 580 -46.04 -5.88 3.08
CA PHE A 580 -45.59 -5.96 4.47
C PHE A 580 -46.74 -6.08 5.47
N ASN A 581 -47.91 -5.51 5.17
CA ASN A 581 -49.09 -5.57 6.04
C ASN A 581 -49.83 -6.91 5.96
N THR A 582 -49.82 -7.54 4.78
CA THR A 582 -50.58 -8.77 4.52
C THR A 582 -49.70 -10.02 4.49
N HIS A 583 -48.38 -9.85 4.47
CA HIS A 583 -47.37 -10.90 4.33
C HIS A 583 -47.53 -11.76 3.07
N LYS A 584 -48.05 -11.18 1.99
CA LYS A 584 -48.28 -11.86 0.71
C LYS A 584 -47.37 -11.33 -0.38
N THR A 585 -47.04 -12.19 -1.35
CA THR A 585 -46.24 -11.78 -2.51
C THR A 585 -47.15 -11.56 -3.71
N MET A 586 -47.08 -10.36 -4.28
CA MET A 586 -47.77 -9.98 -5.50
C MET A 586 -46.81 -10.11 -6.68
N VAL A 587 -47.18 -10.88 -7.69
CA VAL A 587 -46.40 -11.08 -8.92
C VAL A 587 -47.07 -10.35 -10.07
N ILE A 588 -46.38 -9.37 -10.63
CA ILE A 588 -46.92 -8.52 -11.70
C ILE A 588 -47.22 -9.37 -12.94
N LYS A 589 -48.46 -9.37 -13.38
CA LYS A 589 -48.94 -10.10 -14.57
C LYS A 589 -48.88 -9.20 -15.80
N GLU A 590 -49.50 -8.03 -15.71
CA GLU A 590 -49.42 -7.00 -16.73
C GLU A 590 -48.97 -5.69 -16.09
N SER A 591 -47.91 -5.12 -16.65
CA SER A 591 -47.46 -3.79 -16.28
C SER A 591 -48.49 -2.74 -16.70
N GLY A 592 -48.82 -1.87 -15.77
CA GLY A 592 -49.74 -0.77 -15.97
C GLY A 592 -49.50 0.30 -14.92
N ILE A 593 -50.33 1.33 -14.93
CA ILE A 593 -50.32 2.38 -13.93
C ILE A 593 -51.08 1.92 -12.67
N GLY A 594 -50.73 2.50 -11.53
CA GLY A 594 -51.38 2.20 -10.26
C GLY A 594 -52.90 2.35 -10.32
N SER A 595 -53.42 3.55 -10.56
CA SER A 595 -54.86 3.81 -10.66
C SER A 595 -55.29 4.21 -12.06
N ALA A 596 -56.59 4.11 -12.39
CA ALA A 596 -57.12 4.63 -13.65
C ALA A 596 -56.77 6.12 -13.86
N LEU A 597 -56.21 6.44 -15.03
CA LEU A 597 -55.97 7.80 -15.48
C LEU A 597 -56.84 8.07 -16.72
N SER A 598 -57.66 9.12 -16.66
CA SER A 598 -58.58 9.54 -17.71
C SER A 598 -58.29 10.96 -18.19
N GLY A 599 -58.69 11.29 -19.42
CA GLY A 599 -58.58 12.65 -19.95
C GLY A 599 -57.20 13.03 -20.48
N TYR A 600 -56.35 12.03 -20.77
CA TYR A 600 -55.07 12.25 -21.44
C TYR A 600 -55.25 12.22 -22.95
N THR A 601 -54.80 13.28 -23.61
CA THR A 601 -54.79 13.39 -25.08
C THR A 601 -53.39 13.70 -25.58
N VAL A 602 -53.05 13.17 -26.76
CA VAL A 602 -51.74 13.41 -27.38
C VAL A 602 -51.83 13.81 -28.85
N ASP A 603 -50.85 14.61 -29.27
CA ASP A 603 -50.54 14.86 -30.69
C ASP A 603 -49.33 14.05 -31.11
N SER A 604 -49.33 13.50 -32.32
CA SER A 604 -48.15 12.89 -32.93
C SER A 604 -47.78 13.59 -34.24
N VAL A 605 -46.48 13.61 -34.56
CA VAL A 605 -46.01 13.98 -35.90
C VAL A 605 -45.89 12.71 -36.73
N ALA A 606 -46.43 12.70 -37.95
CA ALA A 606 -46.36 11.54 -38.84
C ALA A 606 -44.91 11.06 -39.03
N GLY A 607 -44.66 9.77 -38.76
CA GLY A 607 -43.33 9.15 -38.83
C GLY A 607 -42.42 9.44 -37.63
N SER A 608 -42.87 10.21 -36.64
CA SER A 608 -42.13 10.51 -35.42
C SER A 608 -42.47 9.55 -34.28
N ARG A 609 -41.53 9.33 -33.37
CA ARG A 609 -41.72 8.56 -32.11
C ARG A 609 -42.10 9.44 -30.93
N THR A 610 -42.49 10.68 -31.22
CA THR A 610 -42.71 11.73 -30.24
C THR A 610 -44.18 12.10 -30.19
N PHE A 611 -44.71 12.14 -28.97
CA PHE A 611 -46.09 12.51 -28.66
C PHE A 611 -46.08 13.74 -27.75
N ILE A 612 -46.91 14.74 -28.04
CA ILE A 612 -47.09 15.93 -27.22
C ILE A 612 -48.37 15.75 -26.42
N VAL A 613 -48.26 15.66 -25.10
CA VAL A 613 -49.41 15.55 -24.20
C VAL A 613 -50.10 16.92 -24.11
N LYS A 614 -51.37 16.98 -24.51
CA LYS A 614 -52.19 18.20 -24.52
C LYS A 614 -52.97 18.39 -23.22
N THR A 615 -53.55 17.31 -22.71
CA THR A 615 -54.33 17.28 -21.46
C THR A 615 -53.85 16.13 -20.59
N GLY A 616 -53.95 16.30 -19.28
CA GLY A 616 -53.49 15.31 -18.29
C GLY A 616 -52.28 15.77 -17.47
N ASP A 617 -52.09 15.13 -16.32
CA ASP A 617 -51.04 15.50 -15.37
C ASP A 617 -49.73 14.80 -15.73
N MET A 618 -48.77 15.58 -16.21
CA MET A 618 -47.44 15.09 -16.60
C MET A 618 -46.60 14.60 -15.42
N SER A 619 -46.93 14.98 -14.18
CA SER A 619 -46.21 14.48 -13.00
C SER A 619 -46.49 13.00 -12.74
N LYS A 620 -47.64 12.49 -13.19
CA LYS A 620 -48.09 11.10 -13.01
C LYS A 620 -47.54 10.12 -14.04
N LEU A 621 -46.80 10.60 -15.04
CA LEU A 621 -46.20 9.79 -16.09
C LEU A 621 -44.68 9.67 -15.91
N SER A 622 -44.19 8.44 -15.87
CA SER A 622 -42.76 8.13 -15.73
C SER A 622 -42.22 7.36 -16.93
N LEU A 623 -40.89 7.31 -17.04
CA LEU A 623 -40.23 6.51 -18.06
C LEU A 623 -40.64 5.03 -17.93
N GLY A 624 -40.91 4.44 -19.08
CA GLY A 624 -41.34 3.07 -19.25
C GLY A 624 -42.83 2.82 -18.96
N THR A 625 -43.61 3.83 -18.57
CA THR A 625 -45.08 3.70 -18.47
C THR A 625 -45.65 3.22 -19.80
N ILE A 626 -46.57 2.25 -19.71
CA ILE A 626 -47.27 1.69 -20.87
C ILE A 626 -48.57 2.46 -21.09
N PHE A 627 -48.87 2.78 -22.34
CA PHE A 627 -50.14 3.37 -22.72
C PHE A 627 -50.61 2.80 -24.06
N TYR A 628 -51.90 2.91 -24.31
CA TYR A 628 -52.57 2.47 -25.51
C TYR A 628 -53.17 3.67 -26.23
N ILE A 629 -53.05 3.67 -27.55
CA ILE A 629 -53.73 4.63 -28.43
C ILE A 629 -54.74 3.87 -29.25
N ASN A 630 -55.99 4.33 -29.25
CA ASN A 630 -57.01 3.81 -30.15
C ASN A 630 -56.87 4.48 -31.52
N THR A 631 -56.61 3.68 -32.56
CA THR A 631 -56.50 4.16 -33.95
C THR A 631 -57.54 3.46 -34.83
N ALA A 632 -57.74 3.97 -36.05
CA ALA A 632 -58.66 3.36 -37.01
C ALA A 632 -58.32 1.90 -37.38
N GLY A 633 -57.07 1.45 -37.14
CA GLY A 633 -56.60 0.09 -37.35
C GLY A 633 -56.58 -0.80 -36.09
N GLY A 634 -57.10 -0.31 -34.96
CA GLY A 634 -57.11 -0.98 -33.68
C GLY A 634 -56.27 -0.27 -32.60
N THR A 635 -56.20 -0.88 -31.42
CA THR A 635 -55.47 -0.34 -30.27
C THR A 635 -53.99 -0.68 -30.37
N VAL A 636 -53.13 0.35 -30.35
CA VAL A 636 -51.67 0.20 -30.43
C VAL A 636 -51.03 0.47 -29.08
N ARG A 637 -50.10 -0.41 -28.67
CA ARG A 637 -49.39 -0.34 -27.39
C ARG A 637 -48.07 0.40 -27.53
N PHE A 638 -47.82 1.36 -26.64
CA PHE A 638 -46.59 2.13 -26.57
C PHE A 638 -45.99 2.07 -25.16
N LYS A 639 -44.67 2.24 -25.09
CA LYS A 639 -43.91 2.37 -23.84
C LYS A 639 -43.12 3.68 -23.89
N ILE A 640 -43.31 4.55 -22.89
CA ILE A 640 -42.59 5.83 -22.80
C ILE A 640 -41.08 5.53 -22.64
N ALA A 641 -40.26 6.01 -23.57
CA ALA A 641 -38.81 5.87 -23.61
C ALA A 641 -38.07 7.16 -23.26
N GLY A 642 -38.72 8.32 -23.42
CA GLY A 642 -38.17 9.63 -23.09
C GLY A 642 -39.27 10.60 -22.67
N LYS A 643 -38.93 11.62 -21.87
CA LYS A 643 -39.85 12.65 -21.40
C LYS A 643 -39.13 13.99 -21.26
N ALA A 644 -39.67 15.04 -21.87
CA ALA A 644 -39.17 16.41 -21.75
C ALA A 644 -40.36 17.39 -21.73
N GLY A 645 -40.64 17.99 -20.57
CA GLY A 645 -41.85 18.81 -20.40
C GLY A 645 -43.12 17.99 -20.65
N ASN A 646 -43.97 18.47 -21.58
CA ASN A 646 -45.18 17.79 -22.04
C ASN A 646 -44.92 16.82 -23.22
N VAL A 647 -43.67 16.63 -23.62
CA VAL A 647 -43.30 15.75 -24.74
C VAL A 647 -42.87 14.40 -24.20
N ILE A 648 -43.45 13.32 -24.72
CA ILE A 648 -43.03 11.93 -24.46
C ILE A 648 -42.54 11.28 -25.75
N THR A 649 -41.48 10.48 -25.68
CA THR A 649 -40.96 9.68 -26.78
C THR A 649 -41.24 8.21 -26.49
N ALA A 650 -41.56 7.37 -27.47
CA ALA A 650 -41.83 5.94 -27.26
C ALA A 650 -40.97 5.02 -28.13
N ASN A 651 -40.74 3.78 -27.67
CA ASN A 651 -40.08 2.73 -28.44
C ASN A 651 -41.14 1.77 -29.00
N ILE A 652 -41.24 1.60 -30.35
CA ILE A 652 -42.04 0.65 -31.20
C ILE A 652 -42.40 1.37 -32.55
N PRO A 653 -42.64 0.69 -33.71
CA PRO A 653 -42.26 1.20 -35.03
C PRO A 653 -43.12 2.34 -35.64
N SER A 654 -42.46 3.08 -36.53
CA SER A 654 -42.74 4.42 -37.08
C SER A 654 -43.87 4.57 -38.12
N HIS A 655 -44.87 3.69 -38.13
CA HIS A 655 -45.88 3.66 -39.20
C HIS A 655 -47.32 3.99 -38.77
N VAL A 656 -47.52 4.44 -37.52
CA VAL A 656 -48.84 4.82 -37.02
C VAL A 656 -48.95 6.35 -36.99
N THR A 657 -49.81 6.92 -37.84
CA THR A 657 -50.17 8.33 -37.80
C THR A 657 -51.31 8.51 -36.80
N VAL A 658 -51.10 9.32 -35.76
CA VAL A 658 -52.08 9.60 -34.71
C VAL A 658 -52.40 11.11 -34.69
N ASN A 659 -53.63 11.50 -35.01
CA ASN A 659 -54.16 12.84 -34.73
C ASN A 659 -54.60 12.91 -33.25
N ASP A 660 -55.07 14.06 -32.74
CA ASP A 660 -55.63 14.20 -31.38
C ASP A 660 -56.39 12.94 -30.95
N ALA A 661 -55.79 12.17 -30.05
CA ALA A 661 -56.31 10.87 -29.65
C ALA A 661 -56.27 10.74 -28.14
N ASP A 662 -57.35 10.19 -27.60
CA ASP A 662 -57.39 9.72 -26.22
C ASP A 662 -56.41 8.57 -26.07
N ILE A 663 -55.57 8.67 -25.04
CA ILE A 663 -54.73 7.56 -24.62
C ILE A 663 -55.31 6.94 -23.38
N THR A 664 -55.28 5.61 -23.32
CA THR A 664 -55.69 4.85 -22.15
C THR A 664 -54.48 4.17 -21.55
N PHE A 665 -54.44 4.11 -20.23
CA PHE A 665 -53.39 3.44 -19.51
C PHE A 665 -53.96 2.16 -18.88
N PRO A 666 -53.33 0.99 -19.09
CA PRO A 666 -53.76 -0.21 -18.39
C PRO A 666 -53.55 -0.03 -16.90
N ILE A 667 -54.50 -0.50 -16.10
CA ILE A 667 -54.27 -0.66 -14.66
C ILE A 667 -53.32 -1.84 -14.47
N CYS A 668 -52.34 -1.71 -13.58
CA CYS A 668 -51.45 -2.81 -13.24
C CYS A 668 -52.27 -4.02 -12.73
N THR A 669 -51.95 -5.23 -13.20
CA THR A 669 -52.57 -6.46 -12.69
C THR A 669 -51.51 -7.42 -12.17
N PHE A 670 -51.87 -8.21 -11.16
CA PHE A 670 -50.96 -9.13 -10.48
C PHE A 670 -51.70 -10.31 -9.87
N ASP A 671 -50.98 -11.40 -9.67
CA ASP A 671 -51.43 -12.56 -8.89
C ASP A 671 -50.86 -12.45 -7.47
N THR A 672 -51.62 -12.89 -6.46
CA THR A 672 -51.18 -12.85 -5.06
C THR A 672 -50.97 -14.27 -4.53
N TYR A 673 -49.81 -14.52 -3.92
CA TYR A 673 -49.39 -15.80 -3.37
C TYR A 673 -49.13 -15.71 -1.87
#